data_AF-A0A965X9E7-F1
#
_entry.id   AF-A0A965X9E7-F1
#
_cell.length_a   1.000
_cell.length_b   1.000
_cell.length_c   1.000
_cell.angle_alpha   90.00
_cell.angle_beta   90.00
_cell.angle_gamma   90.00
#
_symmetry.space_group_name_H-M   'P 1'
#
loop_
_entity.id
_entity.type
_entity.pdbx_description
1 polymer ?
#
loop_
_entity_poly.entity_id
_entity_poly.type
_entity_poly.pdbx_seq_one_letter_code
_entity_poly.pdbx_strand_id
1 'polypeptide(L)'
;MKRIFTIFMLALPFIVFSQTGKYLEFNGTDQYMQIPTHADFNVQTSESFTITAWVNVIEFKNNNARYITKRLQGTTVADKSGYELWGANSAAQYYALNTPNASNNHNNSLSVWPTYTGSLNKWTHIAFVVDRAGGKMYEYIDGVEVANSGTKDISPWAVNNAWDVYVGCGITGTTAASPTQYFRGQMDNLRFWKKALSPADIIADKTATVTAETAGLVAAYDFENINTTTLKVPDIKNAHEATLVNYTFSDKTIIKVTQDVNFTGRGNDNEEILRLEVTPAGTSIVELKELVMNMNGTTDINDVDSIKIYTTGGVTRFDPRKPAGTLIGKAAAATGDITIPLTGMLNINANYLWVTYKLKETASEGNKVDAVLVSLTTKDETVIPANGNPAGLRTILLRRTLIYGPGDYSSTNYRIPAITTAADGSLVVLTDKRKLGSGDLAANIDVVANRSTDGGKTWSAPVTVALGTSSSTGFGDAAIIKANSGKLVALYVGGPGFFNSTPTVPIRSYISTSSDNGVTWSAPRDITSQIYGAGCADPVRAAWQGSFFGSGHQLTLRNGRLMAVIAVREPSVSGIQNYAVYSDDEGETWSVSKRALSGGDEAKVVELNDGSILMSVRTSGNRLWTKSTDGGVTWGAKNSWPEIWGNACDADIIRYTSTKDGFDKNRILHTLPNASDRTNVTMWVSYDEGSTWPVKRSIAAGQSAYSSVTILPDGTIGVYLEEDGSIPYKMYFLNYSLEWLTNGADKWLPVNTLITSNPVFSLAAGKYTEDKTLTITADEGATIRYTLDGSMPTKTSAVYTAPIQITRSMTVKAFAQKEGFGNSSVTVADYIYGWDVPGQNRGTIDQRYLISAKTEGADVNLNFAASSPPATHFVSYNNEIIEAKTGSTFTLKLNALEGQTDGLQWCQAIILIDWNRDYDFTDAGERIAIVGNRSMDNGAAVLNISQAIVVPVGAVVNQKTRLRVVYSDGWRPTSYTDYGFDPVDKGRIYDFDLKIIASTGVEHVLADLLIAFPNPARNMVNLNMPVAGKYNVSLVTLDGKTIETKSVILNDAAKYTIDLSSYTSAAYLVNVIHESGFEKSIRILKQ
;
A
#
# COMPACT_ATOMS: atom_id res chain seq x y z
N MET A 1 14.36 15.26 54.02
CA MET A 1 12.97 15.63 53.69
C MET A 1 12.48 14.75 52.54
N LYS A 2 11.73 13.69 52.83
CA LYS A 2 11.06 12.84 51.82
C LYS A 2 9.69 13.48 51.55
N ARG A 3 9.42 13.93 50.32
CA ARG A 3 8.08 14.37 49.91
C ARG A 3 7.37 13.20 49.23
N ILE A 4 6.38 12.66 49.95
CA ILE A 4 5.40 11.68 49.47
C ILE A 4 4.42 12.43 48.59
N PHE A 5 4.32 12.07 47.31
CA PHE A 5 3.21 12.47 46.45
C PHE A 5 2.11 11.42 46.59
N THR A 6 1.07 11.75 47.35
CA THR A 6 -0.16 10.98 47.42
C THR A 6 -0.94 11.21 46.13
N ILE A 7 -1.02 10.19 45.27
CA ILE A 7 -1.87 10.18 44.08
C ILE A 7 -3.32 9.98 44.56
N PHE A 8 -4.17 10.99 44.39
CA PHE A 8 -5.62 10.83 44.47
C PHE A 8 -6.08 10.05 43.23
N MET A 9 -6.26 8.73 43.40
CA MET A 9 -7.05 7.94 42.47
C MET A 9 -8.51 8.35 42.68
N LEU A 10 -9.04 9.19 41.78
CA LEU A 10 -10.48 9.37 41.62
C LEU A 10 -11.04 8.05 41.09
N ALA A 11 -11.37 7.14 42.00
CA ALA A 11 -12.26 6.04 41.70
C ALA A 11 -13.60 6.64 41.28
N LEU A 12 -13.91 6.57 39.98
CA LEU A 12 -15.28 6.73 39.52
C LEU A 12 -16.15 5.73 40.31
N PRO A 13 -17.30 6.16 40.87
CA PRO A 13 -18.16 5.25 41.59
C PRO A 13 -18.68 4.21 40.60
N PHE A 14 -18.20 2.97 40.72
CA PHE A 14 -18.90 1.82 40.14
C PHE A 14 -20.28 1.77 40.81
N ILE A 15 -21.32 2.13 40.06
CA ILE A 15 -22.69 1.87 40.47
C ILE A 15 -22.83 0.35 40.43
N VAL A 16 -22.98 -0.25 41.61
CA VAL A 16 -23.14 -1.70 41.77
C VAL A 16 -24.54 -2.07 41.29
N PHE A 17 -24.65 -2.56 40.05
CA PHE A 17 -25.81 -3.31 39.60
C PHE A 17 -25.78 -4.69 40.28
N SER A 18 -26.91 -5.20 40.74
CA SER A 18 -26.96 -6.42 41.56
C SER A 18 -26.99 -7.74 40.75
N GLN A 19 -26.74 -7.67 39.45
CA GLN A 19 -26.29 -8.79 38.59
C GLN A 19 -24.89 -8.44 38.08
N THR A 20 -24.00 -9.43 38.07
CA THR A 20 -22.57 -9.26 38.40
C THR A 20 -21.61 -9.05 37.21
N GLY A 21 -22.06 -8.85 35.97
CA GLY A 21 -21.13 -8.40 34.93
C GLY A 21 -21.54 -8.47 33.47
N LYS A 22 -22.70 -9.05 33.12
CA LYS A 22 -23.14 -9.19 31.72
C LYS A 22 -24.45 -8.46 31.45
N TYR A 23 -24.62 -8.03 30.20
CA TYR A 23 -25.84 -7.41 29.69
C TYR A 23 -26.08 -7.89 28.26
N LEU A 24 -27.29 -7.72 27.77
CA LEU A 24 -27.61 -8.02 26.37
C LEU A 24 -27.43 -6.76 25.51
N GLU A 25 -26.65 -6.85 24.43
CA GLU A 25 -26.41 -5.75 23.48
C GLU A 25 -27.18 -5.95 22.17
N PHE A 26 -27.81 -4.88 21.67
CA PHE A 26 -28.62 -4.87 20.46
C PHE A 26 -27.99 -3.96 19.39
N ASN A 27 -27.81 -4.49 18.17
CA ASN A 27 -27.13 -3.79 17.07
C ASN A 27 -27.96 -2.68 16.36
N GLY A 28 -29.27 -2.60 16.62
CA GLY A 28 -30.16 -1.65 15.94
C GLY A 28 -30.46 -1.96 14.47
N THR A 29 -30.20 -3.18 13.99
CA THR A 29 -30.52 -3.61 12.62
C THR A 29 -31.50 -4.76 12.58
N ASP A 30 -31.22 -5.81 13.34
CA ASP A 30 -31.88 -7.12 13.20
C ASP A 30 -31.74 -8.03 14.43
N GLN A 31 -30.98 -7.63 15.46
CA GLN A 31 -30.85 -8.36 16.71
C GLN A 31 -31.98 -8.01 17.69
N TYR A 32 -32.61 -9.03 18.26
CA TYR A 32 -33.62 -8.89 19.30
C TYR A 32 -33.73 -10.19 20.12
N MET A 33 -34.39 -10.11 21.28
CA MET A 33 -34.73 -11.27 22.11
C MET A 33 -36.24 -11.49 22.07
N GLN A 34 -36.66 -12.75 21.91
CA GLN A 34 -38.05 -13.17 21.81
C GLN A 34 -38.41 -14.06 22.98
N ILE A 35 -39.39 -13.62 23.77
CA ILE A 35 -39.96 -14.37 24.90
C ILE A 35 -41.27 -15.00 24.41
N PRO A 36 -41.43 -16.34 24.46
CA PRO A 36 -42.64 -17.00 24.04
C PRO A 36 -43.90 -16.46 24.73
N THR A 37 -44.98 -16.40 23.97
CA THR A 37 -46.29 -15.96 24.48
C THR A 37 -46.72 -16.76 25.70
N HIS A 38 -47.09 -16.04 26.76
CA HIS A 38 -47.59 -16.61 28.01
C HIS A 38 -48.57 -15.65 28.70
N ALA A 39 -49.53 -16.20 29.44
CA ALA A 39 -50.55 -15.41 30.17
C ALA A 39 -49.94 -14.52 31.27
N ASP A 40 -48.76 -14.88 31.79
CA ASP A 40 -48.10 -14.09 32.82
C ASP A 40 -47.61 -12.71 32.33
N PHE A 41 -47.39 -12.56 31.02
CA PHE A 41 -47.04 -11.29 30.39
C PHE A 41 -48.27 -10.47 29.96
N ASN A 42 -49.48 -10.98 30.19
CA ASN A 42 -50.73 -10.24 29.97
C ASN A 42 -51.10 -9.42 31.21
N VAL A 43 -51.76 -8.28 31.02
CA VAL A 43 -52.28 -7.45 32.11
C VAL A 43 -53.80 -7.53 32.11
N GLN A 44 -54.40 -8.05 33.17
CA GLN A 44 -55.85 -8.14 33.31
C GLN A 44 -56.45 -6.81 33.82
N THR A 45 -57.77 -6.64 33.71
CA THR A 45 -58.46 -5.42 34.17
C THR A 45 -58.41 -5.23 35.70
N SER A 46 -58.25 -6.33 36.46
CA SER A 46 -58.19 -6.34 37.93
C SER A 46 -56.77 -6.46 38.50
N GLU A 47 -55.76 -6.64 37.65
CA GLU A 47 -54.41 -7.02 38.08
C GLU A 47 -53.37 -5.93 37.83
N SER A 48 -52.57 -5.63 38.84
CA SER A 48 -51.42 -4.71 38.74
C SER A 48 -50.22 -5.41 38.13
N PHE A 49 -49.39 -4.64 37.41
CA PHE A 49 -48.26 -5.18 36.65
C PHE A 49 -47.09 -4.20 36.66
N THR A 50 -45.85 -4.68 36.73
CA THR A 50 -44.68 -3.81 36.58
C THR A 50 -43.66 -4.45 35.64
N ILE A 51 -43.01 -3.63 34.80
CA ILE A 51 -41.81 -3.99 34.06
C ILE A 51 -40.68 -3.10 34.55
N THR A 52 -39.53 -3.69 34.90
CA THR A 52 -38.31 -2.93 35.20
C THR A 52 -37.14 -3.42 34.35
N ALA A 53 -36.23 -2.52 34.00
CA ALA A 53 -34.99 -2.85 33.30
C ALA A 53 -33.95 -1.75 33.51
N TRP A 54 -32.67 -2.10 33.45
CA TRP A 54 -31.61 -1.15 33.15
C TRP A 54 -31.45 -1.08 31.63
N VAL A 55 -31.38 0.13 31.07
CA VAL A 55 -31.12 0.35 29.64
C VAL A 55 -30.02 1.37 29.44
N ASN A 56 -29.18 1.14 28.44
CA ASN A 56 -28.19 2.10 27.95
C ASN A 56 -28.39 2.31 26.45
N VAL A 57 -28.89 3.48 26.07
CA VAL A 57 -29.18 3.81 24.68
C VAL A 57 -27.92 4.34 23.99
N ILE A 58 -27.45 3.67 22.93
CA ILE A 58 -26.28 4.11 22.16
C ILE A 58 -26.71 5.09 21.05
N GLU A 59 -27.80 4.78 20.35
CA GLU A 59 -28.34 5.61 19.26
C GLU A 59 -29.85 5.39 19.07
N PHE A 60 -30.59 6.46 18.75
CA PHE A 60 -31.97 6.37 18.28
C PHE A 60 -32.05 6.29 16.76
N LYS A 61 -31.81 5.11 16.19
CA LYS A 61 -31.95 4.89 14.75
C LYS A 61 -33.39 5.19 14.30
N ASN A 62 -33.54 6.02 13.28
CA ASN A 62 -34.83 6.50 12.76
C ASN A 62 -35.74 7.19 13.82
N ASN A 63 -35.17 7.64 14.94
CA ASN A 63 -35.87 8.34 16.01
C ASN A 63 -37.09 7.59 16.59
N ASN A 64 -37.07 6.26 16.60
CA ASN A 64 -38.23 5.45 16.95
C ASN A 64 -37.82 4.04 17.41
N ALA A 65 -37.07 3.93 18.50
CA ALA A 65 -36.56 2.65 19.02
C ALA A 65 -37.56 2.01 19.98
N ARG A 66 -37.70 0.68 19.93
CA ARG A 66 -38.56 -0.09 20.84
C ARG A 66 -37.72 -0.97 21.75
N TYR A 67 -37.90 -0.79 23.06
CA TYR A 67 -37.19 -1.56 24.08
C TYR A 67 -37.89 -2.88 24.35
N ILE A 68 -39.21 -2.84 24.57
CA ILE A 68 -40.03 -4.02 24.90
C ILE A 68 -41.40 -3.85 24.22
N THR A 69 -41.87 -4.85 23.48
CA THR A 69 -43.13 -4.79 22.73
C THR A 69 -43.91 -6.10 22.88
N LYS A 70 -45.21 -6.01 23.20
CA LYS A 70 -46.15 -7.14 23.18
C LYS A 70 -47.46 -6.74 22.49
N ARG A 71 -47.38 -6.37 21.20
CA ARG A 71 -48.51 -6.04 20.32
C ARG A 71 -48.06 -5.83 18.88
N LEU A 72 -48.93 -6.07 17.90
CA LEU A 72 -48.72 -5.59 16.54
C LEU A 72 -49.00 -4.08 16.41
N GLN A 73 -48.15 -3.40 15.65
CA GLN A 73 -48.32 -2.01 15.26
C GLN A 73 -49.05 -1.91 13.91
N GLY A 74 -50.06 -1.04 13.84
CA GLY A 74 -50.79 -0.75 12.61
C GLY A 74 -52.24 -0.36 12.87
N THR A 75 -52.80 0.50 12.01
CA THR A 75 -54.19 0.96 12.13
C THR A 75 -55.21 -0.12 11.75
N THR A 76 -54.78 -1.15 11.01
CA THR A 76 -55.58 -2.24 10.43
C THR A 76 -55.53 -3.55 11.22
N VAL A 77 -54.80 -3.60 12.34
CA VAL A 77 -54.70 -4.80 13.20
C VAL A 77 -56.02 -5.04 13.93
N ALA A 78 -56.52 -6.28 13.95
CA ALA A 78 -57.78 -6.65 14.61
C ALA A 78 -57.70 -6.58 16.14
N ASP A 79 -56.62 -7.10 16.73
CA ASP A 79 -56.34 -7.00 18.17
C ASP A 79 -55.24 -5.96 18.44
N LYS A 80 -55.63 -4.85 19.06
CA LYS A 80 -54.75 -3.72 19.38
C LYS A 80 -54.32 -3.70 20.85
N SER A 81 -54.74 -4.69 21.65
CA SER A 81 -54.36 -4.81 23.05
C SER A 81 -52.86 -5.06 23.20
N GLY A 82 -52.27 -4.61 24.31
CA GLY A 82 -50.84 -4.79 24.61
C GLY A 82 -50.14 -3.55 25.12
N TYR A 83 -48.82 -3.63 25.21
CA TYR A 83 -47.93 -2.56 25.64
C TYR A 83 -46.69 -2.48 24.75
N GLU A 84 -46.13 -1.29 24.65
CA GLU A 84 -44.81 -1.06 24.10
C GLU A 84 -44.07 0.00 24.94
N LEU A 85 -42.80 -0.27 25.20
CA LEU A 85 -41.86 0.62 25.88
C LEU A 85 -40.88 1.11 24.82
N TRP A 86 -40.73 2.42 24.70
CA TRP A 86 -40.05 3.00 23.54
C TRP A 86 -39.42 4.35 23.78
N GLY A 87 -38.59 4.81 22.84
CA GLY A 87 -37.92 6.10 22.94
C GLY A 87 -37.47 6.72 21.62
N ALA A 88 -37.17 8.01 21.68
CA ALA A 88 -36.70 8.88 20.61
C ALA A 88 -35.75 9.96 21.17
N ASN A 89 -34.99 10.62 20.30
CA ASN A 89 -34.03 11.69 20.64
C ASN A 89 -34.72 13.04 20.89
N SER A 90 -35.68 13.08 21.82
CA SER A 90 -36.26 14.33 22.34
C SER A 90 -36.58 14.20 23.83
N ALA A 91 -36.44 15.27 24.61
CA ALA A 91 -36.63 15.24 26.07
C ALA A 91 -38.05 14.81 26.50
N ALA A 92 -39.05 14.94 25.62
CA ALA A 92 -40.43 14.51 25.90
C ALA A 92 -40.71 13.05 25.51
N GLN A 93 -39.78 12.39 24.81
CA GLN A 93 -39.99 11.08 24.17
C GLN A 93 -38.82 10.13 24.39
N TYR A 94 -37.94 10.43 25.35
CA TYR A 94 -36.71 9.66 25.56
C TYR A 94 -37.01 8.23 26.06
N TYR A 95 -37.98 8.13 26.95
CA TYR A 95 -38.59 6.90 27.44
C TYR A 95 -40.09 7.12 27.42
N ALA A 96 -40.86 6.09 27.08
CA ALA A 96 -42.30 6.18 26.98
C ALA A 96 -42.94 4.80 27.12
N LEU A 97 -44.08 4.77 27.79
CA LEU A 97 -45.00 3.63 27.79
C LEU A 97 -46.19 3.95 26.90
N ASN A 98 -46.57 3.02 26.03
CA ASN A 98 -47.76 3.15 25.22
C ASN A 98 -48.64 1.90 25.24
N THR A 99 -49.94 2.10 25.44
CA THR A 99 -50.97 1.07 25.47
C THR A 99 -52.18 1.52 24.63
N PRO A 100 -52.40 0.97 23.42
CA PRO A 100 -53.49 1.40 22.54
C PRO A 100 -54.86 0.85 22.98
N ASN A 101 -55.95 1.59 22.69
CA ASN A 101 -57.33 1.09 22.74
C ASN A 101 -57.82 0.65 21.34
N ALA A 102 -58.81 -0.24 21.28
CA ALA A 102 -59.45 -0.82 20.10
C ALA A 102 -60.05 0.21 19.11
N SER A 103 -60.41 1.42 19.57
CA SER A 103 -61.24 2.37 18.80
C SER A 103 -60.51 3.30 17.83
N ASN A 104 -59.18 3.19 17.66
CA ASN A 104 -58.38 4.07 16.77
C ASN A 104 -58.55 5.60 17.00
N ASN A 105 -59.20 6.03 18.07
CA ASN A 105 -59.15 7.40 18.55
C ASN A 105 -58.10 7.46 19.66
N HIS A 106 -57.35 8.55 19.73
CA HIS A 106 -56.35 8.75 20.79
C HIS A 106 -56.99 9.03 22.17
N ASN A 107 -58.21 8.54 22.44
CA ASN A 107 -58.98 8.80 23.67
C ASN A 107 -59.43 7.52 24.38
N ASN A 108 -58.52 6.55 24.50
CA ASN A 108 -58.14 5.90 25.77
C ASN A 108 -56.76 5.24 25.61
N SER A 109 -55.83 6.06 25.13
CA SER A 109 -54.40 5.81 24.98
C SER A 109 -53.72 6.16 26.31
N LEU A 110 -53.40 5.17 27.15
CA LEU A 110 -52.67 5.45 28.37
C LEU A 110 -51.17 5.53 28.03
N SER A 111 -50.81 6.54 27.25
CA SER A 111 -49.42 6.85 26.96
C SER A 111 -48.88 7.74 28.08
N VAL A 112 -47.80 7.30 28.69
CA VAL A 112 -47.07 8.07 29.70
C VAL A 112 -45.83 8.64 29.00
N TRP A 113 -45.74 9.96 29.00
CA TRP A 113 -44.71 10.73 28.29
C TRP A 113 -44.00 11.64 29.30
N PRO A 114 -42.78 11.32 29.70
CA PRO A 114 -42.03 12.11 30.64
C PRO A 114 -41.39 13.31 29.94
N THR A 115 -41.18 14.40 30.67
CA THR A 115 -40.31 15.51 30.24
C THR A 115 -38.83 15.26 30.59
N TYR A 116 -38.50 14.00 30.91
CA TYR A 116 -37.18 13.59 31.36
C TYR A 116 -36.16 13.71 30.22
N THR A 117 -35.15 14.55 30.44
CA THR A 117 -34.02 14.67 29.51
C THR A 117 -33.06 13.50 29.72
N GLY A 118 -33.15 12.49 28.86
CA GLY A 118 -32.19 11.39 28.82
C GLY A 118 -30.87 11.77 28.18
N SER A 119 -29.90 10.85 28.20
CA SER A 119 -28.59 11.00 27.56
C SER A 119 -28.15 9.68 26.94
N LEU A 120 -27.49 9.74 25.78
CA LEU A 120 -26.93 8.56 25.14
C LEU A 120 -25.73 8.05 25.96
N ASN A 121 -25.45 6.75 25.86
CA ASN A 121 -24.32 6.10 26.52
C ASN A 121 -24.35 6.22 28.06
N LYS A 122 -25.56 6.24 28.65
CA LYS A 122 -25.78 6.27 30.10
C LYS A 122 -26.76 5.17 30.52
N TRP A 123 -26.32 4.28 31.40
CA TRP A 123 -27.21 3.33 32.08
C TRP A 123 -28.28 4.07 32.88
N THR A 124 -29.53 3.72 32.61
CA THR A 124 -30.72 4.33 33.20
C THR A 124 -31.67 3.22 33.64
N HIS A 125 -32.12 3.24 34.89
CA HIS A 125 -33.15 2.30 35.36
C HIS A 125 -34.51 2.83 34.95
N ILE A 126 -35.29 2.02 34.27
CA ILE A 126 -36.65 2.34 33.85
C ILE A 126 -37.63 1.40 34.54
N ALA A 127 -38.72 1.95 35.05
CA ALA A 127 -39.81 1.15 35.57
C ALA A 127 -41.17 1.67 35.11
N PHE A 128 -41.99 0.75 34.63
CA PHE A 128 -43.32 1.00 34.11
C PHE A 128 -44.31 0.24 34.96
N VAL A 129 -45.10 0.97 35.74
CA VAL A 129 -45.99 0.41 36.76
C VAL A 129 -47.43 0.62 36.33
N VAL A 130 -48.22 -0.44 36.28
CA VAL A 130 -49.67 -0.44 36.18
C VAL A 130 -50.20 -0.73 37.58
N ASP A 131 -50.74 0.28 38.24
CA ASP A 131 -51.32 0.17 39.58
C ASP A 131 -52.85 0.22 39.53
N ARG A 132 -53.48 -0.96 39.54
CA ARG A 132 -54.94 -1.09 39.56
C ARG A 132 -55.55 -0.63 40.87
N ALA A 133 -54.87 -0.84 42.00
CA ALA A 133 -55.38 -0.44 43.30
C ALA A 133 -55.40 1.10 43.42
N GLY A 134 -54.35 1.76 42.92
CA GLY A 134 -54.25 3.22 42.84
C GLY A 134 -54.92 3.86 41.61
N GLY A 135 -55.41 3.05 40.67
CA GLY A 135 -56.10 3.51 39.45
C GLY A 135 -55.23 4.28 38.46
N LYS A 136 -53.90 4.08 38.45
CA LYS A 136 -52.96 4.84 37.62
C LYS A 136 -51.83 3.99 37.03
N MET A 137 -51.25 4.47 35.93
CA MET A 137 -49.97 3.97 35.45
C MET A 137 -48.88 5.02 35.68
N TYR A 138 -47.67 4.56 35.98
CA TYR A 138 -46.53 5.40 36.31
C TYR A 138 -45.31 5.00 35.49
N GLU A 139 -44.48 5.99 35.22
CA GLU A 139 -43.14 5.81 34.69
C GLU A 139 -42.13 6.38 35.68
N TYR A 140 -41.16 5.56 36.04
CA TYR A 140 -40.05 5.94 36.89
C TYR A 140 -38.74 5.83 36.13
N ILE A 141 -37.87 6.82 36.32
CA ILE A 141 -36.52 6.84 35.79
C ILE A 141 -35.55 7.04 36.95
N ASP A 142 -34.58 6.14 37.09
CA ASP A 142 -33.62 6.09 38.20
C ASP A 142 -34.28 6.12 39.60
N GLY A 143 -35.51 5.61 39.69
CA GLY A 143 -36.32 5.58 40.91
C GLY A 143 -37.13 6.84 41.21
N VAL A 144 -37.14 7.81 40.29
CA VAL A 144 -37.95 9.03 40.39
C VAL A 144 -39.15 8.92 39.46
N GLU A 145 -40.36 9.20 39.96
CA GLU A 145 -41.56 9.31 39.11
C GLU A 145 -41.38 10.49 38.15
N VAL A 146 -41.38 10.21 36.85
CA VAL A 146 -41.19 11.23 35.80
C VAL A 146 -42.48 11.54 35.05
N ALA A 147 -43.45 10.63 35.08
CA ALA A 147 -44.78 10.82 34.51
C ALA A 147 -45.78 9.77 35.01
N ASN A 148 -47.08 10.10 34.89
CA ASN A 148 -48.18 9.16 35.17
C ASN A 148 -49.35 9.40 34.20
N SER A 149 -50.33 8.49 34.20
CA SER A 149 -51.50 8.53 33.31
C SER A 149 -52.52 9.63 33.63
N GLY A 150 -52.28 10.47 34.64
CA GLY A 150 -53.18 11.55 35.07
C GLY A 150 -54.48 11.02 35.71
N THR A 151 -55.62 11.57 35.30
CA THR A 151 -56.97 11.16 35.77
C THR A 151 -57.64 10.14 34.84
N LYS A 152 -56.92 9.60 33.85
CA LYS A 152 -57.47 8.63 32.89
C LYS A 152 -57.76 7.32 33.62
N ASP A 153 -58.97 6.79 33.44
CA ASP A 153 -59.32 5.46 33.95
C ASP A 153 -58.49 4.41 33.21
N ILE A 154 -57.70 3.67 33.98
CA ILE A 154 -56.84 2.63 33.45
C ILE A 154 -57.58 1.29 33.28
N SER A 155 -58.72 1.10 33.97
CA SER A 155 -59.48 -0.15 34.09
C SER A 155 -59.93 -0.82 32.78
N PRO A 156 -60.43 -0.09 31.75
CA PRO A 156 -60.94 -0.75 30.53
C PRO A 156 -59.85 -1.39 29.66
N TRP A 157 -58.57 -1.14 29.95
CA TRP A 157 -57.45 -1.73 29.21
C TRP A 157 -57.03 -3.07 29.81
N ALA A 158 -56.92 -4.11 28.97
CA ALA A 158 -56.29 -5.39 29.28
C ALA A 158 -55.48 -5.87 28.08
N VAL A 159 -54.56 -6.80 28.29
CA VAL A 159 -53.79 -7.46 27.22
C VAL A 159 -54.38 -8.84 26.97
N ASN A 160 -55.01 -9.03 25.82
CA ASN A 160 -55.73 -10.26 25.47
C ASN A 160 -55.14 -10.98 24.25
N ASN A 161 -54.00 -10.49 23.75
CA ASN A 161 -53.34 -11.05 22.58
C ASN A 161 -52.46 -12.26 22.93
N ALA A 162 -52.17 -13.07 21.91
CA ALA A 162 -51.26 -14.21 21.99
C ALA A 162 -49.89 -13.92 21.38
N TRP A 163 -49.45 -12.66 21.34
CA TRP A 163 -48.13 -12.29 20.79
C TRP A 163 -47.02 -12.61 21.79
N ASP A 164 -45.86 -13.04 21.28
CA ASP A 164 -44.62 -13.08 22.04
C ASP A 164 -44.25 -11.69 22.58
N VAL A 165 -43.40 -11.64 23.61
CA VAL A 165 -42.76 -10.38 24.03
C VAL A 165 -41.45 -10.24 23.27
N TYR A 166 -41.33 -9.13 22.55
CA TYR A 166 -40.14 -8.78 21.78
C TYR A 166 -39.34 -7.74 22.55
N VAL A 167 -38.08 -8.04 22.82
CA VAL A 167 -37.16 -7.16 23.52
C VAL A 167 -36.11 -6.70 22.52
N GLY A 168 -35.95 -5.38 22.37
CA GLY A 168 -35.05 -4.75 21.41
C GLY A 168 -35.65 -4.46 20.03
N CYS A 169 -36.94 -4.72 19.81
CA CYS A 169 -37.62 -4.31 18.57
C CYS A 169 -39.12 -4.07 18.76
N GLY A 170 -39.72 -3.39 17.78
CA GLY A 170 -41.16 -3.34 17.55
C GLY A 170 -41.59 -4.45 16.60
N ILE A 171 -42.89 -4.67 16.49
CA ILE A 171 -43.45 -5.62 15.52
C ILE A 171 -44.59 -4.99 14.74
N THR A 172 -44.60 -5.20 13.43
CA THR A 172 -45.66 -4.81 12.49
C THR A 172 -46.24 -6.05 11.82
N GLY A 173 -47.35 -5.88 11.08
CA GLY A 173 -47.96 -6.95 10.30
C GLY A 173 -49.47 -7.05 10.51
N THR A 174 -50.11 -7.96 9.78
CA THR A 174 -51.56 -8.24 9.87
C THR A 174 -51.84 -9.65 10.37
N THR A 175 -51.09 -10.64 9.91
CA THR A 175 -51.26 -12.07 10.25
C THR A 175 -50.00 -12.73 10.81
N ALA A 176 -48.83 -12.08 10.70
CA ALA A 176 -47.55 -12.57 11.21
C ALA A 176 -46.70 -11.41 11.75
N ALA A 177 -45.85 -11.69 12.75
CA ALA A 177 -44.95 -10.71 13.32
C ALA A 177 -43.81 -10.37 12.34
N SER A 178 -43.66 -9.08 12.02
CA SER A 178 -42.55 -8.53 11.25
C SER A 178 -41.77 -7.53 12.10
N PRO A 179 -40.61 -7.94 12.67
CA PRO A 179 -39.78 -7.08 13.49
C PRO A 179 -39.31 -5.80 12.77
N THR A 180 -39.34 -4.68 13.47
CA THR A 180 -38.94 -3.35 12.98
C THR A 180 -38.49 -2.47 14.15
N GLN A 181 -38.07 -1.23 13.90
CA GLN A 181 -37.81 -0.23 14.97
C GLN A 181 -36.79 -0.72 16.03
N TYR A 182 -35.71 -1.32 15.55
CA TYR A 182 -34.70 -1.96 16.38
C TYR A 182 -34.01 -1.00 17.34
N PHE A 183 -33.82 -1.45 18.56
CA PHE A 183 -33.06 -0.78 19.60
C PHE A 183 -31.56 -0.92 19.33
N ARG A 184 -30.82 0.20 19.35
CA ARG A 184 -29.36 0.20 19.37
C ARG A 184 -28.88 0.60 20.76
N GLY A 185 -28.46 -0.38 21.55
CA GLY A 185 -28.10 -0.16 22.94
C GLY A 185 -27.95 -1.44 23.74
N GLN A 186 -27.98 -1.33 25.05
CA GLN A 186 -27.74 -2.43 25.99
C GLN A 186 -28.89 -2.51 26.99
N MET A 187 -29.20 -3.71 27.47
CA MET A 187 -30.23 -3.96 28.49
C MET A 187 -29.73 -4.95 29.54
N ASP A 188 -30.07 -4.69 30.78
CA ASP A 188 -29.78 -5.58 31.90
C ASP A 188 -30.95 -5.60 32.90
N ASN A 189 -31.00 -6.62 33.78
CA ASN A 189 -32.01 -6.78 34.83
C ASN A 189 -33.46 -6.60 34.33
N LEU A 190 -33.79 -7.22 33.18
CA LEU A 190 -35.16 -7.19 32.67
C LEU A 190 -36.08 -8.05 33.55
N ARG A 191 -37.05 -7.41 34.22
CA ARG A 191 -37.94 -8.05 35.19
C ARG A 191 -39.39 -7.71 34.93
N PHE A 192 -40.25 -8.69 35.16
CA PHE A 192 -41.70 -8.59 35.07
C PHE A 192 -42.33 -8.97 36.41
N TRP A 193 -43.36 -8.25 36.82
CA TRP A 193 -44.00 -8.39 38.13
C TRP A 193 -45.52 -8.42 38.00
N LYS A 194 -46.22 -9.33 38.70
CA LYS A 194 -47.69 -9.29 38.91
C LYS A 194 -48.06 -8.48 40.15
N LYS A 195 -47.45 -7.31 40.30
CA LYS A 195 -47.81 -6.35 41.34
C LYS A 195 -47.42 -4.94 40.88
N ALA A 196 -48.06 -3.94 41.48
CA ALA A 196 -47.57 -2.58 41.40
C ALA A 196 -46.39 -2.45 42.38
N LEU A 197 -45.20 -2.14 41.86
CA LEU A 197 -44.08 -1.78 42.73
C LEU A 197 -44.30 -0.38 43.29
N SER A 198 -44.20 -0.25 44.62
CA SER A 198 -44.26 1.07 45.27
C SER A 198 -43.00 1.90 44.92
N PRO A 199 -43.00 3.23 45.10
CA PRO A 199 -41.79 4.04 44.92
C PRO A 199 -40.56 3.51 45.70
N ALA A 200 -40.78 2.97 46.91
CA ALA A 200 -39.73 2.35 47.71
C ALA A 200 -39.22 1.05 47.08
N ASP A 201 -40.11 0.21 46.56
CA ASP A 201 -39.74 -1.01 45.86
C ASP A 201 -38.96 -0.72 44.57
N ILE A 202 -39.34 0.33 43.82
CA ILE A 202 -38.61 0.76 42.61
C ILE A 202 -37.19 1.21 42.96
N ILE A 203 -37.02 2.00 44.03
CA ILE A 203 -35.70 2.43 44.48
C ILE A 203 -34.83 1.23 44.85
N ALA A 204 -35.42 0.24 45.53
CA ALA A 204 -34.72 -0.99 45.90
C ALA A 204 -34.39 -1.87 44.69
N ASP A 205 -35.30 -1.99 43.72
CA ASP A 205 -35.17 -2.85 42.54
C ASP A 205 -33.90 -2.57 41.72
N LYS A 206 -33.49 -1.30 41.65
CA LYS A 206 -32.26 -0.84 40.98
C LYS A 206 -31.03 -1.70 41.30
N THR A 207 -30.94 -2.15 42.55
CA THR A 207 -29.79 -2.90 43.08
C THR A 207 -30.22 -4.15 43.84
N ALA A 208 -31.46 -4.62 43.65
CA ALA A 208 -31.95 -5.81 44.34
C ALA A 208 -31.57 -7.07 43.56
N THR A 209 -30.94 -8.05 44.22
CA THR A 209 -30.87 -9.42 43.70
C THR A 209 -32.23 -10.08 43.91
N VAL A 210 -32.81 -10.63 42.85
CA VAL A 210 -34.08 -11.35 42.89
C VAL A 210 -33.85 -12.86 42.77
N THR A 211 -34.75 -13.66 43.33
CA THR A 211 -34.72 -15.12 43.29
C THR A 211 -36.05 -15.65 42.79
N ALA A 212 -36.15 -16.95 42.50
CA ALA A 212 -37.41 -17.57 42.09
C ALA A 212 -38.54 -17.37 43.12
N GLU A 213 -38.19 -17.20 44.40
CA GLU A 213 -39.12 -17.01 45.51
C GLU A 213 -39.47 -15.54 45.80
N THR A 214 -38.92 -14.59 45.05
CA THR A 214 -39.23 -13.18 45.25
C THR A 214 -40.72 -12.92 44.97
N ALA A 215 -41.44 -12.48 46.00
CA ALA A 215 -42.89 -12.33 45.97
C ALA A 215 -43.37 -11.35 44.87
N GLY A 216 -44.29 -11.83 44.02
CA GLY A 216 -44.88 -11.09 42.91
C GLY A 216 -43.99 -10.99 41.65
N LEU A 217 -42.80 -11.58 41.64
CA LEU A 217 -41.96 -11.69 40.44
C LEU A 217 -42.56 -12.72 39.47
N VAL A 218 -42.63 -12.37 38.18
CA VAL A 218 -43.03 -13.26 37.09
C VAL A 218 -41.82 -13.87 36.43
N ALA A 219 -40.95 -13.01 35.91
CA ALA A 219 -39.74 -13.38 35.19
C ALA A 219 -38.66 -12.36 35.52
N ALA A 220 -37.43 -12.83 35.62
CA ALA A 220 -36.24 -11.99 35.67
C ALA A 220 -35.21 -12.67 34.78
N TYR A 221 -34.83 -12.03 33.67
CA TYR A 221 -33.95 -12.65 32.69
C TYR A 221 -32.51 -12.66 33.17
N ASP A 222 -31.87 -13.82 33.04
CA ASP A 222 -30.51 -14.07 33.49
C ASP A 222 -29.55 -13.96 32.30
N PHE A 223 -29.03 -12.75 32.10
CA PHE A 223 -28.04 -12.47 31.06
C PHE A 223 -26.63 -12.98 31.41
N GLU A 224 -26.42 -13.49 32.63
CA GLU A 224 -25.14 -14.08 33.04
C GLU A 224 -24.96 -15.48 32.42
N ASN A 225 -26.07 -16.22 32.26
CA ASN A 225 -26.14 -17.64 31.89
C ASN A 225 -26.80 -17.90 30.53
N ILE A 226 -26.57 -17.03 29.54
CA ILE A 226 -27.03 -17.22 28.15
C ILE A 226 -26.37 -18.48 27.55
N ASN A 227 -27.18 -19.38 26.98
CA ASN A 227 -26.68 -20.48 26.17
C ASN A 227 -26.38 -19.99 24.76
N THR A 228 -25.10 -19.75 24.47
CA THR A 228 -24.62 -19.21 23.18
C THR A 228 -24.77 -20.17 22.01
N THR A 229 -24.83 -21.48 22.27
CA THR A 229 -24.99 -22.51 21.23
C THR A 229 -26.44 -22.62 20.78
N THR A 230 -27.38 -22.63 21.72
CA THR A 230 -28.81 -22.72 21.41
C THR A 230 -29.48 -21.36 21.28
N LEU A 231 -28.74 -20.28 21.53
CA LEU A 231 -29.22 -18.90 21.55
C LEU A 231 -30.39 -18.70 22.54
N LYS A 232 -30.31 -19.32 23.72
CA LYS A 232 -31.36 -19.28 24.75
C LYS A 232 -30.95 -18.43 25.95
N VAL A 233 -31.91 -17.68 26.49
CA VAL A 233 -31.74 -16.88 27.72
C VAL A 233 -32.71 -17.41 28.77
N PRO A 234 -32.22 -18.00 29.87
CA PRO A 234 -33.09 -18.43 30.96
C PRO A 234 -33.65 -17.23 31.72
N ASP A 235 -34.82 -17.41 32.31
CA ASP A 235 -35.29 -16.56 33.39
C ASP A 235 -35.05 -17.26 34.73
N ILE A 236 -34.93 -16.51 35.83
CA ILE A 236 -34.60 -17.05 37.16
C ILE A 236 -35.61 -18.11 37.66
N LYS A 237 -36.85 -18.15 37.15
CA LYS A 237 -37.82 -19.19 37.47
C LYS A 237 -37.79 -20.39 36.52
N ASN A 238 -37.03 -20.31 35.42
CA ASN A 238 -37.00 -21.28 34.33
C ASN A 238 -38.39 -21.59 33.76
N ALA A 239 -39.29 -20.60 33.74
CA ALA A 239 -40.67 -20.74 33.29
C ALA A 239 -40.90 -20.12 31.90
N HIS A 240 -40.05 -19.18 31.49
CA HIS A 240 -40.22 -18.34 30.30
C HIS A 240 -38.89 -18.15 29.56
N GLU A 241 -38.24 -19.26 29.15
CA GLU A 241 -36.99 -19.19 28.41
C GLU A 241 -37.13 -18.39 27.10
N ALA A 242 -36.28 -17.38 26.91
CA ALA A 242 -36.27 -16.54 25.73
C ALA A 242 -35.26 -17.03 24.68
N THR A 243 -35.44 -16.59 23.43
CA THR A 243 -34.57 -16.91 22.30
C THR A 243 -33.93 -15.63 21.74
N LEU A 244 -32.63 -15.66 21.52
CA LEU A 244 -31.89 -14.60 20.82
C LEU A 244 -31.98 -14.82 19.31
N VAL A 245 -32.29 -13.75 18.57
CA VAL A 245 -32.43 -13.80 17.11
C VAL A 245 -31.35 -12.96 16.44
N ASN A 246 -30.70 -13.53 15.42
CA ASN A 246 -29.58 -12.93 14.68
C ASN A 246 -28.34 -12.60 15.53
N TYR A 247 -28.12 -13.36 16.59
CA TYR A 247 -26.88 -13.34 17.36
C TYR A 247 -25.92 -14.41 16.85
N THR A 248 -24.64 -14.07 16.80
CA THR A 248 -23.54 -15.00 16.53
C THR A 248 -22.56 -14.92 17.68
N PHE A 249 -22.26 -16.07 18.27
CA PHE A 249 -21.26 -16.18 19.34
C PHE A 249 -20.16 -17.13 18.89
N SER A 250 -18.91 -16.79 19.20
CA SER A 250 -17.75 -17.64 18.98
C SER A 250 -17.15 -18.03 20.32
N ASP A 251 -16.65 -19.26 20.44
CA ASP A 251 -15.91 -19.71 21.62
C ASP A 251 -14.48 -19.15 21.66
N LYS A 252 -14.03 -18.50 20.57
CA LYS A 252 -12.71 -17.89 20.43
C LYS A 252 -12.79 -16.52 19.76
N THR A 253 -11.90 -15.61 20.16
CA THR A 253 -11.78 -14.32 19.48
C THR A 253 -11.30 -14.54 18.05
N ILE A 254 -11.96 -13.89 17.09
CA ILE A 254 -11.61 -13.94 15.66
C ILE A 254 -10.99 -12.59 15.28
N ILE A 255 -9.85 -12.64 14.58
CA ILE A 255 -9.16 -11.46 14.07
C ILE A 255 -9.00 -11.58 12.57
N LYS A 256 -9.52 -10.60 11.84
CA LYS A 256 -9.28 -10.42 10.41
C LYS A 256 -8.40 -9.18 10.21
N VAL A 257 -7.27 -9.37 9.56
CA VAL A 257 -6.31 -8.31 9.26
C VAL A 257 -6.41 -7.95 7.78
N THR A 258 -6.49 -6.65 7.50
CA THR A 258 -6.42 -6.10 6.14
C THR A 258 -5.44 -4.95 6.09
N GLN A 259 -4.80 -4.75 4.95
CA GLN A 259 -3.78 -3.72 4.75
C GLN A 259 -4.11 -2.86 3.53
N ASP A 260 -3.83 -1.56 3.65
CA ASP A 260 -3.93 -0.62 2.54
C ASP A 260 -2.75 -0.78 1.57
N VAL A 261 -3.04 -0.77 0.27
CA VAL A 261 -2.06 -0.89 -0.82
C VAL A 261 -1.71 0.45 -1.45
N ASN A 262 -2.37 1.53 -1.02
CA ASN A 262 -2.13 2.86 -1.54
C ASN A 262 -0.89 3.51 -0.93
N PHE A 263 -0.44 4.59 -1.57
CA PHE A 263 0.71 5.37 -1.14
C PHE A 263 0.51 6.01 0.24
N THR A 264 1.60 6.47 0.84
CA THR A 264 1.59 7.29 2.06
C THR A 264 2.47 8.53 1.87
N GLY A 265 2.48 9.47 2.81
CA GLY A 265 3.19 10.75 2.70
C GLY A 265 4.13 11.02 3.87
N ARG A 266 5.28 11.64 3.59
CA ARG A 266 6.19 12.13 4.64
C ARG A 266 5.45 13.05 5.61
N GLY A 267 5.75 12.93 6.89
CA GLY A 267 5.20 13.79 7.94
C GLY A 267 3.77 13.44 8.39
N ASN A 268 3.10 12.48 7.75
CA ASN A 268 1.75 12.10 8.14
C ASN A 268 1.75 11.40 9.51
N ASP A 269 0.76 11.71 10.34
CA ASP A 269 0.81 11.39 11.78
C ASP A 269 0.12 10.08 12.18
N ASN A 270 -0.89 9.65 11.42
CA ASN A 270 -1.75 8.51 11.73
C ASN A 270 -2.01 7.67 10.47
N GLU A 271 -0.96 7.34 9.73
CA GLU A 271 -1.07 6.56 8.50
C GLU A 271 -1.51 5.14 8.80
N GLU A 272 -2.68 4.74 8.31
CA GLU A 272 -3.21 3.39 8.45
C GLU A 272 -2.31 2.36 7.77
N ILE A 273 -1.70 1.47 8.55
CA ILE A 273 -0.92 0.36 8.01
C ILE A 273 -1.77 -0.91 8.02
N LEU A 274 -2.36 -1.25 9.18
CA LEU A 274 -3.27 -2.39 9.31
C LEU A 274 -4.61 -1.97 9.91
N ARG A 275 -5.68 -2.53 9.37
CA ARG A 275 -7.00 -2.57 9.99
C ARG A 275 -7.27 -3.98 10.51
N LEU A 276 -7.63 -4.07 11.78
CA LEU A 276 -7.99 -5.30 12.47
C LEU A 276 -9.48 -5.26 12.78
N GLU A 277 -10.23 -6.21 12.24
CA GLU A 277 -11.60 -6.51 12.66
C GLU A 277 -11.54 -7.63 13.71
N VAL A 278 -11.88 -7.31 14.95
CA VAL A 278 -11.76 -8.17 16.12
C VAL A 278 -13.14 -8.46 16.71
N THR A 279 -13.56 -9.71 16.66
CA THR A 279 -14.80 -10.19 17.28
C THR A 279 -14.44 -11.06 18.49
N PRO A 280 -14.65 -10.58 19.73
CA PRO A 280 -14.28 -11.32 20.94
C PRO A 280 -15.04 -12.64 21.10
N ALA A 281 -14.44 -13.56 21.87
CA ALA A 281 -15.14 -14.75 22.34
C ALA A 281 -16.23 -14.42 23.38
N GLY A 282 -17.28 -15.25 23.45
CA GLY A 282 -18.24 -15.25 24.55
C GLY A 282 -19.31 -14.16 24.49
N THR A 283 -19.84 -13.80 25.67
CA THR A 283 -21.04 -12.93 25.82
C THR A 283 -20.78 -11.66 26.61
N SER A 284 -19.52 -11.30 26.84
CA SER A 284 -19.14 -10.18 27.69
C SER A 284 -18.13 -9.29 27.00
N ILE A 285 -18.10 -8.02 27.39
CA ILE A 285 -17.03 -7.13 26.96
C ILE A 285 -15.69 -7.65 27.49
N VAL A 286 -14.67 -7.57 26.64
CA VAL A 286 -13.36 -8.16 26.93
C VAL A 286 -12.32 -7.05 27.05
N GLU A 287 -11.55 -7.05 28.14
CA GLU A 287 -10.48 -6.07 28.35
C GLU A 287 -9.28 -6.36 27.43
N LEU A 288 -8.77 -5.34 26.74
CA LEU A 288 -7.53 -5.40 25.96
C LEU A 288 -6.31 -5.34 26.89
N LYS A 289 -5.26 -6.10 26.57
CA LYS A 289 -3.99 -6.08 27.32
C LYS A 289 -2.81 -5.68 26.47
N GLU A 290 -2.63 -6.33 25.33
CA GLU A 290 -1.40 -6.20 24.56
C GLU A 290 -1.62 -6.55 23.09
N LEU A 291 -0.85 -5.91 22.21
CA LEU A 291 -0.72 -6.27 20.81
C LEU A 291 0.76 -6.47 20.51
N VAL A 292 1.11 -7.59 19.88
CA VAL A 292 2.45 -7.86 19.38
C VAL A 292 2.44 -7.75 17.87
N MET A 293 3.35 -6.95 17.32
CA MET A 293 3.53 -6.77 15.88
C MET A 293 5.00 -6.65 15.53
N ASN A 294 5.36 -6.81 14.26
CA ASN A 294 6.68 -6.40 13.76
C ASN A 294 6.54 -5.59 12.47
N MET A 295 7.65 -4.95 12.08
CA MET A 295 7.70 -4.05 10.93
C MET A 295 8.30 -4.73 9.69
N ASN A 296 8.29 -6.06 9.61
CA ASN A 296 8.82 -6.80 8.46
C ASN A 296 8.16 -6.31 7.17
N GLY A 297 8.96 -6.05 6.14
CA GLY A 297 8.52 -5.41 4.89
C GLY A 297 8.77 -3.90 4.83
N THR A 298 8.96 -3.23 5.97
CA THR A 298 9.41 -1.84 6.03
C THR A 298 10.87 -1.74 5.56
N THR A 299 11.14 -0.85 4.61
CA THR A 299 12.48 -0.69 4.00
C THR A 299 13.49 -0.09 4.97
N ASP A 300 13.09 0.97 5.68
CA ASP A 300 13.91 1.61 6.72
C ASP A 300 13.01 2.00 7.89
N ILE A 301 13.20 1.35 9.05
CA ILE A 301 12.42 1.66 10.25
C ILE A 301 12.67 3.07 10.77
N ASN A 302 13.79 3.71 10.38
CA ASN A 302 14.10 5.07 10.78
C ASN A 302 13.21 6.11 10.10
N ASP A 303 12.50 5.75 9.03
CA ASP A 303 11.48 6.61 8.40
C ASP A 303 10.22 6.76 9.28
N VAL A 304 10.02 5.86 10.24
CA VAL A 304 8.88 5.85 11.16
C VAL A 304 9.29 6.48 12.50
N ASP A 305 8.51 7.45 12.97
CA ASP A 305 8.72 8.13 14.25
C ASP A 305 8.09 7.35 15.41
N SER A 306 6.82 6.94 15.24
CA SER A 306 6.07 6.21 16.27
C SER A 306 4.98 5.34 15.68
N ILE A 307 4.64 4.29 16.42
CA ILE A 307 3.49 3.41 16.17
C ILE A 307 2.38 3.80 17.14
N LYS A 308 1.15 3.90 16.65
CA LYS A 308 -0.04 4.20 17.45
C LYS A 308 -1.15 3.21 17.11
N ILE A 309 -1.86 2.73 18.13
CA ILE A 309 -3.01 1.84 18.00
C ILE A 309 -4.27 2.61 18.40
N TYR A 310 -5.20 2.74 17.47
CA TYR A 310 -6.51 3.37 17.70
C TYR A 310 -7.61 2.31 17.71
N THR A 311 -8.68 2.54 18.48
CA THR A 311 -9.94 1.81 18.36
C THR A 311 -11.07 2.75 17.95
N THR A 312 -11.92 2.30 17.03
CA THR A 312 -13.16 2.99 16.66
C THR A 312 -14.40 2.24 17.16
N GLY A 313 -14.23 1.25 18.04
CA GLY A 313 -15.30 0.36 18.47
C GLY A 313 -15.90 -0.35 17.26
N GLY A 314 -17.24 -0.38 17.14
CA GLY A 314 -17.93 -0.98 15.98
C GLY A 314 -17.92 -0.13 14.69
N VAL A 315 -17.27 1.03 14.67
CA VAL A 315 -17.24 1.90 13.48
C VAL A 315 -16.15 1.44 12.51
N THR A 316 -16.54 1.09 11.28
CA THR A 316 -15.68 0.47 10.26
C THR A 316 -14.75 1.43 9.50
N ARG A 317 -14.69 2.70 9.91
CA ARG A 317 -13.95 3.77 9.23
C ARG A 317 -12.96 4.47 10.16
N PHE A 318 -11.83 4.88 9.59
CA PHE A 318 -10.81 5.69 10.24
C PHE A 318 -10.49 6.92 9.38
N ASP A 319 -10.37 8.08 10.00
CA ASP A 319 -9.92 9.32 9.35
C ASP A 319 -8.57 9.74 9.97
N PRO A 320 -7.46 9.66 9.22
CA PRO A 320 -6.14 9.94 9.77
C PRO A 320 -5.93 11.42 10.14
N ARG A 321 -6.74 12.34 9.59
CA ARG A 321 -6.67 13.80 9.86
C ARG A 321 -7.30 14.18 11.18
N LYS A 322 -8.34 13.43 11.54
CA LYS A 322 -9.15 13.59 12.74
C LYS A 322 -9.44 12.20 13.25
N PRO A 323 -8.48 11.54 13.90
CA PRO A 323 -8.69 10.19 14.41
C PRO A 323 -9.79 10.26 15.48
N ALA A 324 -11.03 10.02 15.06
CA ALA A 324 -12.19 9.94 15.94
C ALA A 324 -12.14 8.67 16.82
N GLY A 325 -11.17 7.80 16.57
CA GLY A 325 -10.86 6.65 17.41
C GLY A 325 -10.10 7.04 18.67
N THR A 326 -10.30 6.24 19.71
CA THR A 326 -9.57 6.37 20.97
C THR A 326 -8.17 5.77 20.81
N LEU A 327 -7.13 6.54 21.13
CA LEU A 327 -5.76 6.01 21.20
C LEU A 327 -5.66 5.06 22.40
N ILE A 328 -5.35 3.79 22.14
CA ILE A 328 -5.31 2.73 23.16
C ILE A 328 -3.93 2.16 23.41
N GLY A 329 -2.97 2.39 22.49
CA GLY A 329 -1.59 1.92 22.61
C GLY A 329 -0.62 2.75 21.78
N LYS A 330 0.66 2.75 22.16
CA LYS A 330 1.73 3.42 21.43
C LYS A 330 3.08 2.75 21.65
N ALA A 331 3.95 2.80 20.66
CA ALA A 331 5.34 2.32 20.75
C ALA A 331 6.28 3.12 19.83
N ALA A 332 7.58 2.98 20.05
CA ALA A 332 8.58 3.44 19.08
C ALA A 332 8.77 2.39 17.98
N ALA A 333 9.22 2.82 16.80
CA ALA A 333 9.63 1.91 15.74
C ALA A 333 10.87 1.11 16.18
N ALA A 334 10.89 -0.20 15.91
CA ALA A 334 12.00 -1.09 16.25
C ALA A 334 12.04 -2.30 15.31
N THR A 335 13.19 -2.98 15.26
CA THR A 335 13.33 -4.26 14.56
C THR A 335 12.86 -5.42 15.44
N GLY A 336 12.34 -6.48 14.84
CA GLY A 336 11.82 -7.65 15.56
C GLY A 336 10.42 -7.42 16.10
N ASP A 337 9.99 -8.30 17.02
CA ASP A 337 8.67 -8.21 17.63
C ASP A 337 8.61 -7.03 18.62
N ILE A 338 7.56 -6.22 18.48
CA ILE A 338 7.25 -5.03 19.24
C ILE A 338 6.00 -5.32 20.05
N THR A 339 6.17 -5.34 21.36
CA THR A 339 5.10 -5.49 22.32
C THR A 339 4.50 -4.13 22.68
N ILE A 340 3.21 -3.96 22.41
CA ILE A 340 2.48 -2.70 22.63
C ILE A 340 1.38 -2.93 23.67
N PRO A 341 1.54 -2.40 24.90
CA PRO A 341 0.47 -2.41 25.89
C PRO A 341 -0.76 -1.67 25.38
N LEU A 342 -1.93 -2.29 25.53
CA LEU A 342 -3.22 -1.73 25.17
C LEU A 342 -4.05 -1.40 26.40
N THR A 343 -5.00 -0.48 26.21
CA THR A 343 -6.01 -0.12 27.21
C THR A 343 -7.40 -0.15 26.59
N GLY A 344 -8.45 -0.27 27.40
CA GLY A 344 -9.84 -0.25 26.94
C GLY A 344 -10.48 -1.63 26.78
N MET A 345 -11.71 -1.62 26.28
CA MET A 345 -12.58 -2.80 26.19
C MET A 345 -12.99 -3.05 24.74
N LEU A 346 -13.12 -4.32 24.37
CA LEU A 346 -13.80 -4.78 23.16
C LEU A 346 -15.27 -5.04 23.48
N ASN A 347 -16.17 -4.52 22.64
CA ASN A 347 -17.59 -4.86 22.70
C ASN A 347 -17.80 -6.31 22.25
N ILE A 348 -18.95 -6.92 22.57
CA ILE A 348 -19.23 -8.31 22.21
C ILE A 348 -19.30 -8.54 20.69
N ASN A 349 -19.59 -7.48 19.93
CA ASN A 349 -19.65 -7.48 18.47
C ASN A 349 -18.27 -7.19 17.85
N ALA A 350 -18.21 -7.10 16.51
CA ALA A 350 -16.98 -6.72 15.82
C ALA A 350 -16.48 -5.33 16.27
N ASN A 351 -15.19 -5.25 16.60
CA ASN A 351 -14.47 -4.04 16.95
C ASN A 351 -13.38 -3.78 15.90
N TYR A 352 -13.07 -2.51 15.65
CA TYR A 352 -12.07 -2.11 14.67
C TYR A 352 -10.90 -1.43 15.36
N LEU A 353 -9.73 -2.06 15.25
CA LEU A 353 -8.45 -1.51 15.68
C LEU A 353 -7.61 -1.11 14.46
N TRP A 354 -6.82 -0.06 14.61
CA TRP A 354 -6.03 0.54 13.54
C TRP A 354 -4.58 0.66 14.00
N VAL A 355 -3.70 -0.09 13.35
CA VAL A 355 -2.25 0.07 13.50
C VAL A 355 -1.82 1.20 12.58
N THR A 356 -1.31 2.28 13.16
CA THR A 356 -0.96 3.48 12.43
C THR A 356 0.48 3.91 12.68
N TYR A 357 1.11 4.47 11.67
CA TYR A 357 2.45 5.05 11.76
C TYR A 357 2.39 6.58 11.70
N LYS A 358 3.27 7.20 12.48
CA LYS A 358 3.71 8.57 12.24
C LYS A 358 4.99 8.50 11.42
N LEU A 359 4.96 9.04 10.21
CA LEU A 359 6.13 9.11 9.33
C LEU A 359 6.91 10.40 9.56
N LYS A 360 8.23 10.32 9.48
CA LYS A 360 9.09 11.50 9.60
C LYS A 360 8.99 12.37 8.36
N GLU A 361 9.18 13.68 8.54
CA GLU A 361 9.31 14.62 7.41
C GLU A 361 10.55 14.34 6.55
N THR A 362 11.56 13.72 7.16
CA THR A 362 12.82 13.34 6.50
C THR A 362 12.77 11.92 5.92
N ALA A 363 11.63 11.23 5.98
CA ALA A 363 11.53 9.86 5.50
C ALA A 363 11.88 9.78 4.01
N SER A 364 12.56 8.73 3.57
CA SER A 364 13.02 8.65 2.17
C SER A 364 11.84 8.39 1.22
N GLU A 365 11.79 9.13 0.10
CA GLU A 365 10.74 8.91 -0.91
C GLU A 365 11.04 7.61 -1.66
N GLY A 366 10.01 6.79 -1.90
CA GLY A 366 10.15 5.47 -2.50
C GLY A 366 10.38 4.33 -1.50
N ASN A 367 10.77 4.62 -0.25
CA ASN A 367 10.82 3.61 0.80
C ASN A 367 9.42 3.08 1.09
N LYS A 368 9.35 1.84 1.56
CA LYS A 368 8.09 1.14 1.86
C LYS A 368 7.91 1.02 3.36
N VAL A 369 6.67 1.13 3.82
CA VAL A 369 6.25 0.84 5.19
C VAL A 369 5.22 -0.28 5.21
N ASP A 370 5.38 -1.14 6.21
CA ASP A 370 4.65 -2.39 6.36
C ASP A 370 4.54 -2.78 7.84
N ALA A 371 3.60 -3.67 8.16
CA ALA A 371 3.40 -4.21 9.50
C ALA A 371 2.82 -5.63 9.43
N VAL A 372 3.24 -6.46 10.38
CA VAL A 372 2.67 -7.80 10.58
C VAL A 372 2.09 -7.87 11.98
N LEU A 373 0.82 -8.27 12.08
CA LEU A 373 0.22 -8.61 13.37
C LEU A 373 0.68 -10.01 13.81
N VAL A 374 1.36 -10.10 14.94
CA VAL A 374 1.85 -11.37 15.51
C VAL A 374 0.80 -11.96 16.45
N SER A 375 0.27 -11.16 17.37
CA SER A 375 -0.81 -11.57 18.27
C SER A 375 -1.57 -10.38 18.86
N LEU A 376 -2.76 -10.66 19.36
CA LEU A 376 -3.53 -9.77 20.22
C LEU A 376 -3.88 -10.52 21.51
N THR A 377 -3.53 -9.93 22.64
CA THR A 377 -3.83 -10.47 23.97
C THR A 377 -4.93 -9.65 24.62
N THR A 378 -5.97 -10.36 25.02
CA THR A 378 -7.04 -9.87 25.88
C THR A 378 -6.78 -10.33 27.32
N LYS A 379 -7.66 -9.95 28.25
CA LYS A 379 -7.62 -10.48 29.62
C LYS A 379 -7.78 -12.00 29.68
N ASP A 380 -8.53 -12.57 28.73
CA ASP A 380 -8.98 -13.96 28.80
C ASP A 380 -8.12 -14.89 27.92
N GLU A 381 -7.53 -14.37 26.84
CA GLU A 381 -6.76 -15.19 25.91
C GLU A 381 -5.70 -14.40 25.12
N THR A 382 -4.77 -15.12 24.48
CA THR A 382 -3.88 -14.59 23.45
C THR A 382 -4.22 -15.24 22.13
N VAL A 383 -4.51 -14.42 21.13
CA VAL A 383 -4.99 -14.86 19.82
C VAL A 383 -3.95 -14.53 18.77
N ILE A 384 -3.56 -15.55 18.00
CA ILE A 384 -2.72 -15.41 16.81
C ILE A 384 -3.65 -15.36 15.60
N PRO A 385 -3.60 -14.30 14.77
CA PRO A 385 -4.45 -14.21 13.58
C PRO A 385 -4.08 -15.31 12.59
N ALA A 386 -5.08 -15.87 11.91
CA ALA A 386 -4.85 -16.87 10.85
C ALA A 386 -3.99 -16.32 9.70
N ASN A 387 -4.13 -15.02 9.42
CA ASN A 387 -3.23 -14.28 8.54
C ASN A 387 -2.91 -12.91 9.17
N GLY A 388 -1.73 -12.81 9.79
CA GLY A 388 -1.21 -11.57 10.37
C GLY A 388 -0.48 -10.66 9.38
N ASN A 389 -0.11 -11.19 8.21
CA ASN A 389 0.62 -10.49 7.15
C ASN A 389 -0.18 -10.54 5.83
N PRO A 390 -1.33 -9.85 5.75
CA PRO A 390 -2.07 -9.77 4.51
C PRO A 390 -1.22 -9.10 3.41
N ALA A 391 -1.48 -9.42 2.14
CA ALA A 391 -0.77 -8.78 1.05
C ALA A 391 -1.04 -7.27 1.03
N GLY A 392 0.04 -6.48 1.08
CA GLY A 392 0.00 -5.03 0.98
C GLY A 392 1.32 -4.43 1.45
N LEU A 393 1.55 -3.17 1.08
CA LEU A 393 2.58 -2.29 1.63
C LEU A 393 2.34 -0.89 1.09
N ARG A 394 2.82 0.13 1.79
CA ARG A 394 2.62 1.52 1.38
C ARG A 394 3.95 2.16 1.02
N THR A 395 4.04 2.75 -0.17
CA THR A 395 5.24 3.49 -0.61
C THR A 395 5.13 4.95 -0.16
N ILE A 396 6.21 5.50 0.40
CA ILE A 396 6.31 6.88 0.87
C ILE A 396 6.50 7.83 -0.32
N LEU A 397 5.60 8.80 -0.46
CA LEU A 397 5.72 9.96 -1.36
C LEU A 397 6.14 11.21 -0.57
N LEU A 398 6.52 12.29 -1.25
CA LEU A 398 6.80 13.57 -0.58
C LEU A 398 5.58 14.04 0.23
N ARG A 399 4.38 13.98 -0.36
CA ARG A 399 3.11 14.19 0.34
C ARG A 399 2.02 13.27 -0.20
N ARG A 400 1.11 12.87 0.68
CA ARG A 400 -0.22 12.35 0.33
C ARG A 400 -1.20 12.80 1.40
N THR A 401 -2.17 13.61 1.03
CA THR A 401 -3.08 14.27 1.98
C THR A 401 -4.51 14.08 1.55
N LEU A 402 -5.35 13.53 2.44
CA LEU A 402 -6.79 13.48 2.23
C LEU A 402 -7.38 14.90 2.36
N ILE A 403 -7.99 15.44 1.31
CA ILE A 403 -8.66 16.75 1.37
C ILE A 403 -10.12 16.58 1.73
N TYR A 404 -10.82 15.64 1.07
CA TYR A 404 -12.23 15.36 1.32
C TYR A 404 -12.53 13.87 1.43
N GLY A 405 -13.25 13.51 2.49
CA GLY A 405 -13.94 12.24 2.63
C GLY A 405 -15.46 12.42 2.63
N PRO A 406 -16.21 11.34 2.33
CA PRO A 406 -17.67 11.33 2.47
C PRO A 406 -18.12 11.75 3.88
N GLY A 407 -19.05 12.70 3.96
CA GLY A 407 -19.55 13.27 5.21
C GLY A 407 -18.86 14.57 5.64
N ASP A 408 -17.70 14.91 5.07
CA ASP A 408 -17.05 16.19 5.33
C ASP A 408 -17.97 17.35 4.93
N TYR A 409 -17.99 18.41 5.74
CA TYR A 409 -18.78 19.64 5.53
C TYR A 409 -20.23 19.41 5.08
N SER A 410 -20.87 18.36 5.60
CA SER A 410 -22.27 17.98 5.29
C SER A 410 -22.51 17.61 3.83
N SER A 411 -21.50 17.05 3.15
CA SER A 411 -21.64 16.49 1.80
C SER A 411 -21.56 14.97 1.83
N THR A 412 -22.45 14.27 1.14
CA THR A 412 -22.35 12.81 1.03
C THR A 412 -21.27 12.35 0.05
N ASN A 413 -20.89 13.20 -0.92
CA ASN A 413 -19.89 12.86 -1.94
C ASN A 413 -19.10 14.11 -2.40
N TYR A 414 -17.88 13.88 -2.88
CA TYR A 414 -17.00 14.85 -3.51
C TYR A 414 -16.41 14.25 -4.79
N ARG A 415 -16.40 15.03 -5.88
CA ARG A 415 -15.89 14.56 -7.17
C ARG A 415 -15.22 15.68 -7.95
N ILE A 416 -14.63 15.30 -9.08
CA ILE A 416 -14.13 16.19 -10.12
C ILE A 416 -13.00 17.10 -9.61
N PRO A 417 -11.75 16.62 -9.65
CA PRO A 417 -10.59 17.38 -9.21
C PRO A 417 -10.15 18.40 -10.28
N ALA A 418 -9.93 19.64 -9.86
CA ALA A 418 -9.11 20.58 -10.60
C ALA A 418 -8.06 21.18 -9.66
N ILE A 419 -6.83 21.36 -10.13
CA ILE A 419 -5.75 21.94 -9.33
C ILE A 419 -4.89 22.89 -10.15
N THR A 420 -4.38 23.95 -9.51
CA THR A 420 -3.30 24.77 -10.07
C THR A 420 -2.38 25.28 -8.97
N THR A 421 -1.14 25.60 -9.35
CA THR A 421 -0.19 26.32 -8.50
C THR A 421 -0.33 27.81 -8.80
N ALA A 422 -0.81 28.58 -7.85
CA ALA A 422 -1.03 30.03 -7.96
C ALA A 422 0.31 30.81 -8.09
N ALA A 423 0.22 32.12 -8.33
CA ALA A 423 1.41 32.94 -8.60
C ALA A 423 2.36 33.06 -7.39
N ASP A 424 1.83 32.95 -6.17
CA ASP A 424 2.61 32.93 -4.93
C ASP A 424 3.15 31.55 -4.53
N GLY A 425 2.99 30.54 -5.39
CA GLY A 425 3.39 29.16 -5.14
C GLY A 425 2.41 28.35 -4.28
N SER A 426 1.30 28.94 -3.83
CA SER A 426 0.24 28.20 -3.16
C SER A 426 -0.51 27.27 -4.12
N LEU A 427 -1.03 26.16 -3.60
CA LEU A 427 -1.86 25.24 -4.36
C LEU A 427 -3.33 25.60 -4.15
N VAL A 428 -4.11 25.60 -5.23
CA VAL A 428 -5.55 25.84 -5.20
C VAL A 428 -6.25 24.70 -5.90
N VAL A 429 -7.22 24.08 -5.23
CA VAL A 429 -8.06 23.03 -5.79
C VAL A 429 -9.50 23.52 -5.95
N LEU A 430 -10.21 23.03 -6.98
CA LEU A 430 -11.67 23.10 -7.09
C LEU A 430 -12.25 21.69 -7.04
N THR A 431 -13.47 21.54 -6.50
CA THR A 431 -14.13 20.24 -6.33
C THR A 431 -15.65 20.40 -6.35
N ASP A 432 -16.34 19.42 -6.95
CA ASP A 432 -17.79 19.26 -6.81
C ASP A 432 -18.12 18.77 -5.39
N LYS A 433 -18.83 19.59 -4.61
CA LYS A 433 -19.43 19.18 -3.34
C LYS A 433 -20.85 18.69 -3.58
N ARG A 434 -21.01 17.38 -3.76
CA ARG A 434 -22.29 16.73 -4.09
C ARG A 434 -23.06 16.36 -2.81
N LYS A 435 -23.98 17.24 -2.39
CA LYS A 435 -24.53 17.24 -1.03
C LYS A 435 -25.36 16.01 -0.67
N LEU A 436 -26.19 15.55 -1.61
CA LEU A 436 -27.23 14.56 -1.33
C LEU A 436 -26.94 13.18 -1.93
N GLY A 437 -26.04 13.06 -2.89
CA GLY A 437 -25.70 11.79 -3.54
C GLY A 437 -24.53 11.92 -4.52
N SER A 438 -24.19 10.82 -5.20
CA SER A 438 -23.06 10.73 -6.13
C SER A 438 -23.37 11.19 -7.57
N GLY A 439 -24.64 11.42 -7.90
CA GLY A 439 -25.08 11.73 -9.27
C GLY A 439 -24.48 13.02 -9.83
N ASP A 440 -24.37 13.08 -11.16
CA ASP A 440 -23.97 14.27 -11.90
C ASP A 440 -25.11 15.32 -11.92
N LEU A 441 -24.86 16.50 -12.50
CA LEU A 441 -25.92 17.49 -12.73
C LEU A 441 -27.05 16.91 -13.61
N ALA A 442 -28.33 17.22 -13.38
CA ALA A 442 -28.90 18.13 -12.39
C ALA A 442 -28.95 17.55 -10.96
N ALA A 443 -28.26 18.19 -10.02
CA ALA A 443 -28.20 17.81 -8.61
C ALA A 443 -27.79 19.01 -7.75
N ASN A 444 -28.01 18.94 -6.43
CA ASN A 444 -27.60 20.00 -5.51
C ASN A 444 -26.09 19.89 -5.24
N ILE A 445 -25.30 20.53 -6.11
CA ILE A 445 -23.84 20.51 -6.11
C ILE A 445 -23.32 21.94 -5.97
N ASP A 446 -22.38 22.15 -5.06
CA ASP A 446 -21.56 23.38 -5.00
C ASP A 446 -20.23 23.16 -5.73
N VAL A 447 -19.66 24.22 -6.27
CA VAL A 447 -18.23 24.26 -6.57
C VAL A 447 -17.52 24.89 -5.37
N VAL A 448 -16.59 24.17 -4.77
CA VAL A 448 -15.79 24.64 -3.62
C VAL A 448 -14.31 24.68 -3.93
N ALA A 449 -13.58 25.55 -3.25
CA ALA A 449 -12.14 25.71 -3.36
C ALA A 449 -11.43 25.48 -2.02
N ASN A 450 -10.24 24.89 -2.05
CA ASN A 450 -9.31 24.87 -0.92
C ASN A 450 -7.95 25.35 -1.36
N ARG A 451 -7.19 25.88 -0.40
CA ARG A 451 -5.86 26.40 -0.63
C ARG A 451 -4.84 25.80 0.33
N SER A 452 -3.64 25.51 -0.17
CA SER A 452 -2.48 25.09 0.63
C SER A 452 -1.29 26.02 0.38
N THR A 453 -0.57 26.37 1.46
CA THR A 453 0.61 27.26 1.41
C THR A 453 1.92 26.55 1.78
N ASP A 454 1.85 25.24 2.03
CA ASP A 454 2.95 24.44 2.57
C ASP A 454 3.21 23.19 1.71
N GLY A 455 3.00 23.32 0.39
CA GLY A 455 3.22 22.24 -0.58
C GLY A 455 2.20 21.10 -0.48
N GLY A 456 0.98 21.38 0.01
CA GLY A 456 -0.11 20.41 0.11
C GLY A 456 -0.13 19.59 1.39
N LYS A 457 0.67 19.97 2.40
CA LYS A 457 0.67 19.31 3.70
C LYS A 457 -0.59 19.64 4.50
N THR A 458 -0.98 20.90 4.54
CA THR A 458 -2.25 21.34 5.14
C THR A 458 -3.09 22.14 4.15
N TRP A 459 -4.40 22.09 4.34
CA TRP A 459 -5.38 22.72 3.46
C TRP A 459 -6.35 23.57 4.26
N SER A 460 -6.73 24.72 3.70
CA SER A 460 -7.76 25.60 4.28
C SER A 460 -9.11 24.90 4.37
N ALA A 461 -10.01 25.44 5.19
CA ALA A 461 -11.44 25.13 5.05
C ALA A 461 -11.94 25.50 3.63
N PRO A 462 -13.00 24.85 3.13
CA PRO A 462 -13.60 25.18 1.83
C PRO A 462 -14.09 26.62 1.77
N VAL A 463 -13.83 27.27 0.65
CA VAL A 463 -14.54 28.48 0.20
C VAL A 463 -15.52 28.08 -0.90
N THR A 464 -16.78 28.46 -0.79
CA THR A 464 -17.76 28.21 -1.86
C THR A 464 -17.54 29.18 -3.01
N VAL A 465 -17.21 28.66 -4.19
CA VAL A 465 -17.08 29.43 -5.45
C VAL A 465 -18.45 29.62 -6.08
N ALA A 466 -19.27 28.57 -6.11
CA ALA A 466 -20.64 28.61 -6.59
C ALA A 466 -21.54 27.76 -5.69
N LEU A 467 -22.63 28.35 -5.20
CA LEU A 467 -23.56 27.71 -4.26
C LEU A 467 -24.78 27.13 -4.99
N GLY A 468 -24.91 25.80 -5.01
CA GLY A 468 -26.13 25.12 -5.42
C GLY A 468 -27.19 25.19 -4.34
N THR A 469 -28.45 25.46 -4.71
CA THR A 469 -29.57 25.55 -3.74
C THR A 469 -30.61 24.46 -3.91
N SER A 470 -30.67 23.83 -5.09
CA SER A 470 -31.56 22.73 -5.43
C SER A 470 -30.93 21.86 -6.53
N SER A 471 -31.64 20.80 -6.96
CA SER A 471 -31.21 20.00 -8.11
C SER A 471 -31.18 20.79 -9.42
N SER A 472 -32.04 21.80 -9.59
CA SER A 472 -32.10 22.61 -10.82
C SER A 472 -31.14 23.80 -10.82
N THR A 473 -30.47 24.08 -9.70
CA THR A 473 -29.56 25.23 -9.52
C THR A 473 -28.17 24.82 -9.06
N GLY A 474 -27.77 23.54 -9.22
CA GLY A 474 -26.42 23.08 -8.89
C GLY A 474 -25.38 23.49 -9.93
N PHE A 475 -24.11 23.46 -9.48
CA PHE A 475 -22.93 23.76 -10.27
C PHE A 475 -21.90 22.64 -10.14
N GLY A 476 -21.19 22.30 -11.21
CA GLY A 476 -20.19 21.24 -11.20
C GLY A 476 -19.33 21.19 -12.45
N ASP A 477 -18.55 20.11 -12.57
CA ASP A 477 -17.56 19.89 -13.62
C ASP A 477 -16.52 21.01 -13.69
N ALA A 478 -15.97 21.38 -12.52
CA ALA A 478 -15.08 22.51 -12.38
C ALA A 478 -13.73 22.33 -13.11
N ALA A 479 -13.26 23.40 -13.74
CA ALA A 479 -11.95 23.56 -14.33
C ALA A 479 -11.30 24.86 -13.83
N ILE A 480 -9.97 24.95 -13.89
CA ILE A 480 -9.22 26.11 -13.41
C ILE A 480 -8.09 26.50 -14.37
N ILE A 481 -7.91 27.81 -14.57
CA ILE A 481 -6.85 28.41 -15.38
C ILE A 481 -6.13 29.46 -14.55
N LYS A 482 -4.80 29.50 -14.62
CA LYS A 482 -3.99 30.62 -14.10
C LYS A 482 -3.53 31.50 -15.26
N ALA A 483 -4.02 32.73 -15.33
CA ALA A 483 -3.58 33.72 -16.31
C ALA A 483 -2.14 34.18 -16.05
N ASN A 484 -1.50 34.80 -17.04
CA ASN A 484 -0.14 35.34 -16.91
C ASN A 484 -0.04 36.44 -15.84
N SER A 485 -1.11 37.19 -15.59
CA SER A 485 -1.19 38.15 -14.48
C SER A 485 -1.19 37.48 -13.09
N GLY A 486 -1.39 36.17 -13.01
CA GLY A 486 -1.60 35.43 -11.77
C GLY A 486 -3.08 35.29 -11.39
N LYS A 487 -4.00 35.96 -12.08
CA LYS A 487 -5.46 35.82 -11.88
C LYS A 487 -5.88 34.36 -12.12
N LEU A 488 -6.67 33.81 -11.21
CA LEU A 488 -7.25 32.48 -11.35
C LEU A 488 -8.66 32.61 -11.95
N VAL A 489 -8.98 31.77 -12.92
CA VAL A 489 -10.31 31.70 -13.56
C VAL A 489 -10.85 30.28 -13.36
N ALA A 490 -11.90 30.16 -12.55
CA ALA A 490 -12.70 28.95 -12.41
C ALA A 490 -13.75 28.91 -13.52
N LEU A 491 -13.89 27.77 -14.18
CA LEU A 491 -14.89 27.47 -15.21
C LEU A 491 -15.73 26.31 -14.71
N TYR A 492 -17.04 26.37 -14.86
CA TYR A 492 -17.94 25.28 -14.45
C TYR A 492 -19.30 25.43 -15.12
N VAL A 493 -20.14 24.41 -15.01
CA VAL A 493 -21.48 24.41 -15.59
C VAL A 493 -22.56 24.28 -14.53
N GLY A 494 -23.80 24.66 -14.88
CA GLY A 494 -24.96 24.50 -14.00
C GLY A 494 -26.29 24.45 -14.74
N GLY A 495 -27.33 23.90 -14.11
CA GLY A 495 -28.69 23.83 -14.67
C GLY A 495 -29.18 22.39 -14.90
N PRO A 496 -29.90 22.08 -16.00
CA PRO A 496 -30.66 20.83 -16.16
C PRO A 496 -29.83 19.55 -16.30
N GLY A 497 -28.50 19.64 -16.30
CA GLY A 497 -27.60 18.54 -16.60
C GLY A 497 -27.33 18.40 -18.09
N PHE A 498 -26.19 17.78 -18.43
CA PHE A 498 -25.72 17.77 -19.81
C PHE A 498 -26.77 17.18 -20.72
N PHE A 499 -27.26 15.96 -20.50
CA PHE A 499 -28.17 15.23 -21.40
C PHE A 499 -29.58 15.81 -21.51
N ASN A 500 -30.04 16.58 -20.53
CA ASN A 500 -31.35 17.25 -20.58
C ASN A 500 -31.28 18.68 -21.12
N SER A 501 -30.07 19.21 -21.35
CA SER A 501 -29.88 20.52 -21.97
C SER A 501 -30.50 20.57 -23.36
N THR A 502 -31.11 21.72 -23.68
CA THR A 502 -31.58 22.10 -25.02
C THR A 502 -31.11 23.52 -25.34
N PRO A 503 -31.22 24.01 -26.60
CA PRO A 503 -30.84 25.38 -26.92
C PRO A 503 -31.57 26.46 -26.10
N THR A 504 -32.85 26.23 -25.77
CA THR A 504 -33.71 27.19 -25.03
C THR A 504 -33.68 26.97 -23.52
N VAL A 505 -33.28 25.78 -23.07
CA VAL A 505 -33.03 25.45 -21.66
C VAL A 505 -31.62 24.86 -21.54
N PRO A 506 -30.57 25.69 -21.69
CA PRO A 506 -29.20 25.20 -21.74
C PRO A 506 -28.69 24.81 -20.34
N ILE A 507 -27.81 23.81 -20.29
CA ILE A 507 -26.81 23.74 -19.22
C ILE A 507 -25.85 24.92 -19.38
N ARG A 508 -25.87 25.84 -18.42
CA ARG A 508 -25.19 27.12 -18.55
C ARG A 508 -23.72 27.00 -18.22
N SER A 509 -22.89 27.77 -18.92
CA SER A 509 -21.46 27.91 -18.69
C SER A 509 -21.19 29.16 -17.83
N TYR A 510 -20.47 28.98 -16.73
CA TYR A 510 -20.16 30.04 -15.78
C TYR A 510 -18.66 30.19 -15.57
N ILE A 511 -18.27 31.39 -15.15
CA ILE A 511 -16.95 31.64 -14.59
C ILE A 511 -17.02 32.34 -13.23
N SER A 512 -15.99 32.11 -12.42
CA SER A 512 -15.64 32.94 -11.27
C SER A 512 -14.14 33.21 -11.29
N THR A 513 -13.72 34.35 -10.76
CA THR A 513 -12.31 34.75 -10.77
C THR A 513 -11.80 35.03 -9.37
N SER A 514 -10.50 34.83 -9.17
CA SER A 514 -9.77 35.19 -7.96
C SER A 514 -8.52 35.98 -8.34
N SER A 515 -8.33 37.14 -7.69
CA SER A 515 -7.14 37.99 -7.86
C SER A 515 -6.20 37.93 -6.65
N ASP A 516 -6.50 37.07 -5.67
CA ASP A 516 -5.79 36.91 -4.41
C ASP A 516 -5.33 35.46 -4.20
N ASN A 517 -4.93 34.79 -5.29
CA ASN A 517 -4.40 33.42 -5.29
C ASN A 517 -5.36 32.37 -4.68
N GLY A 518 -6.67 32.51 -4.94
CA GLY A 518 -7.69 31.54 -4.55
C GLY A 518 -8.27 31.72 -3.15
N VAL A 519 -7.97 32.84 -2.48
CA VAL A 519 -8.51 33.14 -1.13
C VAL A 519 -9.97 33.58 -1.22
N THR A 520 -10.31 34.47 -2.14
CA THR A 520 -11.69 34.88 -2.42
C THR A 520 -12.03 34.71 -3.90
N TRP A 521 -13.32 34.55 -4.18
CA TRP A 521 -13.83 34.31 -5.54
C TRP A 521 -15.00 35.25 -5.84
N SER A 522 -15.05 35.75 -7.07
CA SER A 522 -16.19 36.52 -7.57
C SER A 522 -17.46 35.66 -7.63
N ALA A 523 -18.63 36.30 -7.62
CA ALA A 523 -19.89 35.61 -7.90
C ALA A 523 -19.89 34.97 -9.31
N PRO A 524 -20.64 33.88 -9.52
CA PRO A 524 -20.77 33.23 -10.83
C PRO A 524 -21.24 34.20 -11.91
N ARG A 525 -20.47 34.34 -13.00
CA ARG A 525 -20.83 35.10 -14.20
C ARG A 525 -21.18 34.15 -15.34
N ASP A 526 -22.40 34.26 -15.85
CA ASP A 526 -22.89 33.47 -16.99
C ASP A 526 -22.25 33.93 -18.30
N ILE A 527 -21.60 33.02 -19.02
CA ILE A 527 -20.99 33.25 -20.33
C ILE A 527 -21.61 32.39 -21.43
N THR A 528 -22.74 31.74 -21.15
CA THR A 528 -23.39 30.77 -22.05
C THR A 528 -23.61 31.35 -23.44
N SER A 529 -24.16 32.57 -23.55
CA SER A 529 -24.45 33.20 -24.85
C SER A 529 -23.20 33.53 -25.68
N GLN A 530 -22.02 33.58 -25.07
CA GLN A 530 -20.76 33.72 -25.80
C GLN A 530 -20.33 32.39 -26.44
N ILE A 531 -20.74 31.27 -25.85
CA ILE A 531 -20.37 29.91 -26.25
C ILE A 531 -21.46 29.26 -27.13
N TYR A 532 -22.71 29.19 -26.66
CA TYR A 532 -23.80 28.46 -27.33
C TYR A 532 -25.21 28.82 -26.82
N GLY A 533 -26.22 28.14 -27.38
CA GLY A 533 -27.62 28.24 -26.93
C GLY A 533 -28.38 29.37 -27.62
N ALA A 534 -29.69 29.45 -27.41
CA ALA A 534 -30.58 30.30 -28.21
C ALA A 534 -30.22 31.80 -28.21
N GLY A 535 -29.49 32.29 -27.20
CA GLY A 535 -28.97 33.65 -27.13
C GLY A 535 -27.61 33.88 -27.79
N CYS A 536 -26.99 32.85 -28.37
CA CYS A 536 -25.71 32.95 -29.06
C CYS A 536 -25.89 33.57 -30.45
N ALA A 537 -25.01 34.50 -30.82
CA ALA A 537 -25.08 35.21 -32.10
C ALA A 537 -24.70 34.33 -33.31
N ASP A 538 -23.99 33.22 -33.08
CA ASP A 538 -23.60 32.28 -34.13
C ASP A 538 -24.73 31.27 -34.37
N PRO A 539 -25.31 31.19 -35.59
CA PRO A 539 -26.49 30.37 -35.86
C PRO A 539 -26.24 28.86 -35.71
N VAL A 540 -25.00 28.39 -35.86
CA VAL A 540 -24.67 26.98 -35.67
C VAL A 540 -24.64 26.65 -34.18
N ARG A 541 -23.96 27.49 -33.39
CA ARG A 541 -23.82 27.30 -31.94
C ARG A 541 -25.12 27.60 -31.20
N ALA A 542 -25.97 28.46 -31.76
CA ALA A 542 -27.30 28.73 -31.26
C ALA A 542 -28.21 27.48 -31.27
N ALA A 543 -27.91 26.49 -32.12
CA ALA A 543 -28.66 25.25 -32.23
C ALA A 543 -28.07 24.07 -31.42
N TRP A 544 -26.91 24.25 -30.77
CA TRP A 544 -26.28 23.22 -29.94
C TRP A 544 -27.16 22.82 -28.76
N GLN A 545 -27.23 21.51 -28.51
CA GLN A 545 -28.12 20.93 -27.51
C GLN A 545 -27.55 21.07 -26.10
N GLY A 546 -26.24 20.96 -25.91
CA GLY A 546 -25.61 21.12 -24.60
C GLY A 546 -24.09 21.23 -24.72
N SER A 547 -23.47 21.88 -23.73
CA SER A 547 -22.02 22.01 -23.65
C SER A 547 -21.52 21.99 -22.21
N PHE A 548 -20.37 21.39 -21.96
CA PHE A 548 -19.66 21.50 -20.68
C PHE A 548 -18.14 21.52 -20.86
N PHE A 549 -17.43 22.04 -19.87
CA PHE A 549 -15.96 22.10 -19.88
C PHE A 549 -15.37 20.74 -19.55
N GLY A 550 -14.26 20.37 -20.21
CA GLY A 550 -13.41 19.30 -19.70
C GLY A 550 -12.86 19.73 -18.34
N SER A 551 -13.34 19.14 -17.25
CA SER A 551 -13.03 19.52 -15.87
C SER A 551 -11.55 19.32 -15.52
N GLY A 552 -10.94 20.07 -14.61
CA GLY A 552 -9.51 19.99 -14.28
C GLY A 552 -8.67 21.22 -14.68
N HIS A 553 -7.35 21.10 -14.67
CA HIS A 553 -6.42 22.17 -15.07
C HIS A 553 -6.54 22.48 -16.57
N GLN A 554 -6.57 23.77 -16.95
CA GLN A 554 -6.50 24.18 -18.36
C GLN A 554 -5.32 25.12 -18.64
N LEU A 555 -5.16 25.46 -19.91
CA LEU A 555 -3.94 26.04 -20.44
C LEU A 555 -4.00 27.57 -20.51
N THR A 556 -2.92 28.21 -20.10
CA THR A 556 -2.56 29.56 -20.57
C THR A 556 -1.40 29.40 -21.54
N LEU A 557 -1.59 29.85 -22.77
CA LEU A 557 -0.54 29.85 -23.80
C LEU A 557 0.53 30.89 -23.44
N ARG A 558 1.75 30.75 -23.95
CA ARG A 558 2.82 31.75 -23.75
C ARG A 558 2.45 33.17 -24.17
N ASN A 559 1.55 33.33 -25.14
CA ASN A 559 1.06 34.63 -25.58
C ASN A 559 -0.02 35.25 -24.66
N GLY A 560 -0.42 34.56 -23.58
CA GLY A 560 -1.41 35.02 -22.61
C GLY A 560 -2.85 34.56 -22.86
N ARG A 561 -3.13 33.90 -23.99
CA ARG A 561 -4.46 33.35 -24.29
C ARG A 561 -4.81 32.26 -23.28
N LEU A 562 -5.97 32.39 -22.64
CA LEU A 562 -6.56 31.33 -21.83
C LEU A 562 -7.29 30.34 -22.74
N MET A 563 -7.18 29.06 -22.49
CA MET A 563 -7.82 28.04 -23.31
C MET A 563 -8.33 26.87 -22.47
N ALA A 564 -9.59 26.50 -22.71
CA ALA A 564 -10.21 25.28 -22.22
C ALA A 564 -10.81 24.49 -23.39
N VAL A 565 -11.19 23.24 -23.14
CA VAL A 565 -11.91 22.43 -24.12
C VAL A 565 -13.33 22.18 -23.63
N ILE A 566 -14.30 22.28 -24.53
CA ILE A 566 -15.70 21.94 -24.26
C ILE A 566 -16.10 20.67 -25.02
N ALA A 567 -16.90 19.86 -24.36
CA ALA A 567 -17.67 18.77 -24.95
C ALA A 567 -19.05 19.31 -25.37
N VAL A 568 -19.51 18.94 -26.56
CA VAL A 568 -20.70 19.53 -27.19
C VAL A 568 -21.58 18.45 -27.79
N ARG A 569 -22.89 18.52 -27.54
CA ARG A 569 -23.91 17.84 -28.36
C ARG A 569 -24.44 18.78 -29.41
N GLU A 570 -24.18 18.45 -30.66
CA GLU A 570 -24.69 19.19 -31.81
C GLU A 570 -26.04 18.62 -32.28
N PRO A 571 -26.91 19.44 -32.90
CA PRO A 571 -28.15 18.94 -33.49
C PRO A 571 -27.85 18.02 -34.68
N SER A 572 -28.56 16.89 -34.78
CA SER A 572 -28.48 15.96 -35.91
C SER A 572 -27.10 15.36 -36.19
N VAL A 573 -26.15 15.46 -35.25
CA VAL A 573 -24.85 14.81 -35.30
C VAL A 573 -24.78 13.80 -34.16
N SER A 574 -24.45 12.55 -34.47
CA SER A 574 -24.30 11.51 -33.46
C SER A 574 -23.02 11.69 -32.64
N GLY A 575 -23.10 11.42 -31.34
CA GLY A 575 -21.97 11.48 -30.42
C GLY A 575 -21.60 12.89 -29.96
N ILE A 576 -20.66 12.94 -29.02
CA ILE A 576 -20.15 14.19 -28.42
C ILE A 576 -18.95 14.68 -29.27
N GLN A 577 -18.86 16.00 -29.42
CA GLN A 577 -17.85 16.69 -30.23
C GLN A 577 -17.02 17.62 -29.34
N ASN A 578 -15.77 17.86 -29.71
CA ASN A 578 -14.90 18.77 -28.97
C ASN A 578 -14.64 20.07 -29.72
N TYR A 579 -14.61 21.16 -28.97
CA TYR A 579 -14.23 22.50 -29.41
C TYR A 579 -13.31 23.12 -28.36
N ALA A 580 -12.33 23.92 -28.79
CA ALA A 580 -11.62 24.78 -27.87
C ALA A 580 -12.42 26.07 -27.65
N VAL A 581 -12.43 26.55 -26.41
CA VAL A 581 -12.88 27.90 -26.07
C VAL A 581 -11.70 28.67 -25.51
N TYR A 582 -11.57 29.93 -25.91
CA TYR A 582 -10.41 30.72 -25.55
C TYR A 582 -10.76 32.18 -25.30
N SER A 583 -9.93 32.83 -24.49
CA SER A 583 -10.05 34.24 -24.12
C SER A 583 -8.69 34.92 -24.24
N ASP A 584 -8.67 36.09 -24.87
CA ASP A 584 -7.48 36.93 -25.07
C ASP A 584 -7.44 38.13 -24.11
N ASP A 585 -8.44 38.26 -23.24
CA ASP A 585 -8.64 39.36 -22.28
C ASP A 585 -8.79 38.83 -20.85
N GLU A 586 -8.06 37.74 -20.55
CA GLU A 586 -8.02 37.09 -19.24
C GLU A 586 -9.40 36.66 -18.68
N GLY A 587 -10.29 36.19 -19.55
CA GLY A 587 -11.58 35.60 -19.20
C GLY A 587 -12.77 36.55 -19.29
N GLU A 588 -12.60 37.80 -19.77
CA GLU A 588 -13.72 38.72 -19.93
C GLU A 588 -14.65 38.29 -21.07
N THR A 589 -14.08 38.04 -22.25
CA THR A 589 -14.78 37.53 -23.43
C THR A 589 -14.20 36.21 -23.91
N TRP A 590 -15.07 35.35 -24.46
CA TRP A 590 -14.75 34.00 -24.91
C TRP A 590 -15.15 33.78 -26.36
N SER A 591 -14.21 33.20 -27.11
CA SER A 591 -14.39 32.75 -28.49
C SER A 591 -14.39 31.23 -28.56
N VAL A 592 -15.00 30.67 -29.60
CA VAL A 592 -15.10 29.23 -29.84
C VAL A 592 -14.38 28.88 -31.15
N SER A 593 -13.57 27.82 -31.14
CA SER A 593 -12.82 27.33 -32.30
C SER A 593 -13.73 26.71 -33.36
N LYS A 594 -13.17 26.29 -34.49
CA LYS A 594 -13.78 25.26 -35.33
C LYS A 594 -13.78 23.91 -34.60
N ARG A 595 -14.60 22.95 -35.05
CA ARG A 595 -14.67 21.62 -34.43
C ARG A 595 -13.28 21.00 -34.36
N ALA A 596 -12.83 20.69 -33.15
CA ALA A 596 -11.50 20.17 -32.89
C ALA A 596 -11.44 18.67 -33.17
N LEU A 597 -12.41 17.92 -32.65
CA LEU A 597 -12.45 16.47 -32.78
C LEU A 597 -13.88 15.94 -32.74
N SER A 598 -14.13 14.83 -33.44
CA SER A 598 -15.41 14.14 -33.47
C SER A 598 -15.39 12.80 -32.72
N GLY A 599 -16.43 12.54 -31.92
CA GLY A 599 -16.59 11.33 -31.12
C GLY A 599 -15.70 11.32 -29.87
N GLY A 600 -15.52 12.47 -29.24
CA GLY A 600 -14.76 12.66 -28.00
C GLY A 600 -15.63 13.24 -26.88
N ASP A 601 -15.11 13.28 -25.66
CA ASP A 601 -15.83 13.77 -24.47
C ASP A 601 -14.96 14.76 -23.67
N GLU A 602 -14.61 14.52 -22.40
CA GLU A 602 -13.72 15.41 -21.64
C GLU A 602 -12.29 15.46 -22.24
N ALA A 603 -11.71 16.65 -22.34
CA ALA A 603 -10.44 16.85 -23.02
C ALA A 603 -9.61 17.98 -22.40
N LYS A 604 -8.29 17.91 -22.59
CA LYS A 604 -7.30 18.88 -22.11
C LYS A 604 -6.33 19.25 -23.22
N VAL A 605 -5.65 20.39 -23.04
CA VAL A 605 -4.68 20.91 -24.00
C VAL A 605 -3.35 21.26 -23.34
N VAL A 606 -2.27 21.08 -24.09
CA VAL A 606 -0.91 21.50 -23.71
C VAL A 606 -0.25 22.23 -24.87
N GLU A 607 0.45 23.32 -24.59
CA GLU A 607 1.28 24.00 -25.59
C GLU A 607 2.59 23.23 -25.80
N LEU A 608 2.88 22.92 -27.07
CA LEU A 608 4.10 22.27 -27.52
C LEU A 608 5.27 23.25 -27.62
N ASN A 609 6.49 22.72 -27.59
CA ASN A 609 7.70 23.54 -27.62
C ASN A 609 7.80 24.36 -28.92
N ASP A 610 7.18 23.95 -30.02
CA ASP A 610 7.12 24.71 -31.27
C ASP A 610 6.04 25.80 -31.27
N GLY A 611 5.15 25.85 -30.27
CA GLY A 611 4.01 26.76 -30.16
C GLY A 611 2.68 26.18 -30.69
N SER A 612 2.70 24.97 -31.25
CA SER A 612 1.46 24.24 -31.56
C SER A 612 0.78 23.75 -30.27
N ILE A 613 -0.49 23.36 -30.36
CA ILE A 613 -1.28 22.94 -29.20
C ILE A 613 -1.72 21.50 -29.42
N LEU A 614 -1.41 20.62 -28.48
CA LEU A 614 -1.86 19.23 -28.48
C LEU A 614 -3.08 19.08 -27.58
N MET A 615 -4.16 18.49 -28.11
CA MET A 615 -5.36 18.14 -27.35
C MET A 615 -5.40 16.64 -27.07
N SER A 616 -5.61 16.26 -25.81
CA SER A 616 -5.84 14.88 -25.34
C SER A 616 -7.32 14.70 -25.01
N VAL A 617 -7.98 13.72 -25.65
CA VAL A 617 -9.44 13.61 -25.62
C VAL A 617 -9.89 12.24 -25.12
N ARG A 618 -10.84 12.25 -24.18
CA ARG A 618 -11.51 11.07 -23.62
C ARG A 618 -12.27 10.33 -24.70
N THR A 619 -12.10 9.01 -24.72
CA THR A 619 -12.90 8.10 -25.53
C THR A 619 -12.89 6.71 -24.92
N SER A 620 -13.71 5.81 -25.45
CA SER A 620 -13.58 4.37 -25.18
C SER A 620 -12.46 3.77 -26.05
N GLY A 621 -11.62 2.90 -25.48
CA GLY A 621 -10.44 2.37 -26.15
C GLY A 621 -9.22 3.29 -26.02
N ASN A 622 -8.53 3.56 -27.13
CA ASN A 622 -7.31 4.38 -27.15
C ASN A 622 -7.64 5.86 -26.97
N ARG A 623 -6.93 6.55 -26.07
CA ARG A 623 -7.03 8.01 -25.91
C ARG A 623 -6.78 8.70 -27.26
N LEU A 624 -7.68 9.61 -27.63
CA LEU A 624 -7.57 10.33 -28.91
C LEU A 624 -6.74 11.60 -28.72
N TRP A 625 -6.15 12.08 -29.82
CA TRP A 625 -5.51 13.38 -29.84
C TRP A 625 -5.63 14.08 -31.19
N THR A 626 -5.48 15.40 -31.18
CA THR A 626 -5.37 16.27 -32.36
C THR A 626 -4.47 17.46 -32.03
N LYS A 627 -3.97 18.17 -33.06
CA LYS A 627 -3.08 19.33 -32.90
C LYS A 627 -3.64 20.57 -33.60
N SER A 628 -3.37 21.74 -33.03
CA SER A 628 -3.61 23.05 -33.66
C SER A 628 -2.30 23.79 -33.84
N THR A 629 -2.14 24.50 -34.96
CA THR A 629 -0.94 25.30 -35.29
C THR A 629 -1.23 26.79 -35.42
N ASP A 630 -2.46 27.23 -35.13
CA ASP A 630 -2.95 28.60 -35.31
C ASP A 630 -3.52 29.20 -34.00
N GLY A 631 -3.00 28.75 -32.86
CA GLY A 631 -3.43 29.21 -31.55
C GLY A 631 -4.78 28.65 -31.10
N GLY A 632 -5.17 27.47 -31.59
CA GLY A 632 -6.38 26.74 -31.19
C GLY A 632 -7.63 27.09 -31.99
N VAL A 633 -7.51 27.80 -33.10
CA VAL A 633 -8.65 28.24 -33.92
C VAL A 633 -9.11 27.11 -34.85
N THR A 634 -8.18 26.39 -35.47
CA THR A 634 -8.43 25.19 -36.27
C THR A 634 -7.57 24.02 -35.79
N TRP A 635 -8.01 22.80 -36.13
CA TRP A 635 -7.44 21.56 -35.61
C TRP A 635 -7.21 20.56 -36.74
N GLY A 636 -6.11 19.82 -36.63
CA GLY A 636 -5.70 18.80 -37.59
C GLY A 636 -6.47 17.48 -37.46
N ALA A 637 -5.91 16.45 -38.06
CA ALA A 637 -6.53 15.12 -38.09
C ALA A 637 -6.68 14.50 -36.68
N LYS A 638 -7.75 13.72 -36.51
CA LYS A 638 -7.96 12.84 -35.37
C LYS A 638 -6.94 11.71 -35.39
N ASN A 639 -6.26 11.50 -34.28
CA ASN A 639 -5.28 10.43 -34.06
C ASN A 639 -5.54 9.75 -32.70
N SER A 640 -4.76 8.73 -32.36
CA SER A 640 -4.83 8.04 -31.08
C SER A 640 -3.45 7.57 -30.61
N TRP A 641 -3.28 7.37 -29.30
CA TRP A 641 -2.11 6.70 -28.73
C TRP A 641 -2.43 5.23 -28.44
N PRO A 642 -1.71 4.25 -29.02
CA PRO A 642 -1.94 2.84 -28.71
C PRO A 642 -1.56 2.47 -27.28
N GLU A 643 -0.60 3.16 -26.67
CA GLU A 643 -0.12 2.87 -25.31
C GLU A 643 -0.95 3.51 -24.19
N ILE A 644 -1.77 4.54 -24.50
CA ILE A 644 -2.69 5.17 -23.55
C ILE A 644 -4.11 4.72 -23.89
N TRP A 645 -4.56 3.67 -23.21
CA TRP A 645 -5.82 2.99 -23.44
C TRP A 645 -6.44 2.56 -22.11
N GLY A 646 -7.69 2.09 -22.13
CA GLY A 646 -8.22 1.29 -21.02
C GLY A 646 -9.62 1.67 -20.62
N ASN A 647 -9.90 2.94 -20.34
CA ASN A 647 -11.21 3.36 -19.88
C ASN A 647 -11.64 4.74 -20.39
N ALA A 648 -12.94 4.92 -20.60
CA ALA A 648 -13.51 6.22 -20.89
C ALA A 648 -13.56 7.06 -19.61
N CYS A 649 -12.46 7.72 -19.26
CA CYS A 649 -12.32 8.58 -18.09
C CYS A 649 -11.68 9.93 -18.45
N ASP A 650 -11.90 10.96 -17.63
CA ASP A 650 -11.13 12.19 -17.71
C ASP A 650 -9.64 11.94 -17.40
N ALA A 651 -8.80 12.83 -17.92
CA ALA A 651 -7.35 12.82 -17.81
C ALA A 651 -6.84 14.26 -17.69
N ASP A 652 -5.61 14.42 -17.22
CA ASP A 652 -4.88 15.67 -17.36
C ASP A 652 -3.70 15.53 -18.35
N ILE A 653 -3.29 16.66 -18.93
CA ILE A 653 -2.06 16.79 -19.71
C ILE A 653 -1.44 18.16 -19.45
N ILE A 654 -0.16 18.21 -19.08
CA ILE A 654 0.50 19.47 -18.72
C ILE A 654 1.96 19.50 -19.18
N ARG A 655 2.43 20.69 -19.54
CA ARG A 655 3.84 20.96 -19.78
C ARG A 655 4.58 20.94 -18.45
N TYR A 656 5.56 20.06 -18.32
CA TYR A 656 6.40 20.01 -17.11
C TYR A 656 7.65 20.88 -17.26
N THR A 657 8.40 20.70 -18.35
CA THR A 657 9.55 21.54 -18.69
C THR A 657 9.63 21.78 -20.19
N SER A 658 10.23 22.89 -20.59
CA SER A 658 10.49 23.24 -21.99
C SER A 658 11.83 23.94 -22.14
N THR A 659 12.55 23.63 -23.23
CA THR A 659 13.81 24.29 -23.54
C THR A 659 13.63 25.76 -23.89
N LYS A 660 12.45 26.18 -24.38
CA LYS A 660 12.12 27.60 -24.58
C LYS A 660 11.98 28.37 -23.27
N ASP A 661 11.64 27.67 -22.19
CA ASP A 661 11.52 28.25 -20.85
C ASP A 661 12.85 28.13 -20.07
N GLY A 662 13.94 27.73 -20.74
CA GLY A 662 15.31 27.65 -20.20
C GLY A 662 15.62 26.37 -19.41
N PHE A 663 14.77 25.35 -19.49
CA PHE A 663 15.06 24.03 -18.94
C PHE A 663 15.98 23.20 -19.86
N ASP A 664 16.56 22.15 -19.30
CA ASP A 664 17.48 21.24 -19.97
C ASP A 664 16.85 20.44 -21.11
N LYS A 665 15.57 20.07 -20.99
CA LYS A 665 14.84 19.32 -22.01
C LYS A 665 13.33 19.53 -21.92
N ASN A 666 12.65 19.10 -22.97
CA ASN A 666 11.19 19.12 -23.04
C ASN A 666 10.60 17.90 -22.32
N ARG A 667 9.58 18.13 -21.50
CA ARG A 667 8.82 17.09 -20.80
C ARG A 667 7.34 17.42 -20.77
N ILE A 668 6.48 16.46 -21.11
CA ILE A 668 5.03 16.55 -20.95
C ILE A 668 4.58 15.43 -20.00
N LEU A 669 3.66 15.75 -19.11
CA LEU A 669 3.00 14.79 -18.21
C LEU A 669 1.58 14.52 -18.67
N HIS A 670 1.11 13.29 -18.48
CA HIS A 670 -0.27 12.87 -18.75
C HIS A 670 -0.77 11.90 -17.69
N THR A 671 -2.05 12.00 -17.30
CA THR A 671 -2.67 11.09 -16.34
C THR A 671 -3.92 10.41 -16.86
N LEU A 672 -4.12 9.14 -16.53
CA LEU A 672 -5.28 8.34 -16.88
C LEU A 672 -5.31 7.07 -16.01
N PRO A 673 -6.47 6.50 -15.66
CA PRO A 673 -6.51 5.16 -15.13
C PRO A 673 -6.06 4.14 -16.19
N ASN A 674 -5.04 3.36 -15.85
CA ASN A 674 -4.38 2.40 -16.74
C ASN A 674 -4.92 0.99 -16.48
N ALA A 675 -6.22 0.83 -16.73
CA ALA A 675 -6.98 -0.41 -16.59
C ALA A 675 -8.25 -0.34 -17.44
N SER A 676 -8.93 -1.49 -17.64
CA SER A 676 -10.21 -1.55 -18.35
C SER A 676 -11.36 -0.84 -17.62
N ASP A 677 -11.21 -0.64 -16.31
CA ASP A 677 -12.14 0.05 -15.42
C ASP A 677 -11.46 1.26 -14.76
N ARG A 678 -12.16 1.95 -13.85
CA ARG A 678 -11.61 3.12 -13.12
C ARG A 678 -10.77 2.67 -11.92
N THR A 679 -9.61 2.11 -12.24
CA THR A 679 -8.56 1.70 -11.30
C THR A 679 -7.20 2.09 -11.86
N ASN A 680 -6.19 2.14 -11.00
CA ASN A 680 -4.79 2.30 -11.42
C ASN A 680 -4.48 3.62 -12.14
N VAL A 681 -4.88 4.78 -11.57
CA VAL A 681 -4.44 6.09 -12.09
C VAL A 681 -2.93 6.10 -12.17
N THR A 682 -2.45 6.38 -13.38
CA THR A 682 -1.05 6.29 -13.78
C THR A 682 -0.61 7.63 -14.33
N MET A 683 0.67 7.95 -14.15
CA MET A 683 1.33 9.11 -14.73
C MET A 683 2.27 8.64 -15.85
N TRP A 684 2.23 9.34 -16.98
CA TRP A 684 3.14 9.14 -18.12
C TRP A 684 4.03 10.37 -18.34
N VAL A 685 5.23 10.15 -18.87
CA VAL A 685 6.13 11.22 -19.31
C VAL A 685 6.47 11.04 -20.79
N SER A 686 6.35 12.11 -21.55
CA SER A 686 6.84 12.21 -22.93
C SER A 686 8.01 13.19 -23.01
N TYR A 687 9.02 12.83 -23.79
CA TYR A 687 10.23 13.63 -24.07
C TYR A 687 10.25 14.19 -25.51
N ASP A 688 9.27 13.81 -26.33
CA ASP A 688 9.22 14.04 -27.78
C ASP A 688 7.90 14.71 -28.19
N GLU A 689 7.41 15.62 -27.34
CA GLU A 689 6.24 16.46 -27.61
C GLU A 689 4.93 15.66 -27.83
N GLY A 690 4.78 14.57 -27.07
CA GLY A 690 3.59 13.72 -27.05
C GLY A 690 3.54 12.68 -28.17
N SER A 691 4.66 12.42 -28.87
CA SER A 691 4.73 11.36 -29.88
C SER A 691 4.83 9.97 -29.23
N THR A 692 5.62 9.82 -28.16
CA THR A 692 5.76 8.58 -27.39
C THR A 692 5.75 8.84 -25.88
N TRP A 693 5.39 7.83 -25.10
CA TRP A 693 5.28 7.89 -23.64
C TRP A 693 6.11 6.80 -22.93
N PRO A 694 7.45 6.89 -22.96
CA PRO A 694 8.34 5.82 -22.50
C PRO A 694 8.33 5.60 -20.98
N VAL A 695 7.93 6.60 -20.19
CA VAL A 695 7.79 6.45 -18.73
C VAL A 695 6.31 6.30 -18.40
N LYS A 696 6.00 5.29 -17.59
CA LYS A 696 4.67 5.08 -16.99
C LYS A 696 4.81 4.58 -15.56
N ARG A 697 4.08 5.17 -14.61
CA ARG A 697 4.08 4.74 -13.20
C ARG A 697 2.71 4.90 -12.57
N SER A 698 2.24 3.86 -11.89
CA SER A 698 1.01 3.93 -11.09
C SER A 698 1.21 4.93 -9.93
N ILE A 699 0.24 5.83 -9.77
CA ILE A 699 0.20 6.83 -8.69
C ILE A 699 -1.01 6.65 -7.77
N ALA A 700 -1.95 5.78 -8.15
CA ALA A 700 -2.97 5.22 -7.27
C ALA A 700 -3.38 3.85 -7.82
N ALA A 701 -2.87 2.76 -7.23
CA ALA A 701 -3.03 1.41 -7.76
C ALA A 701 -4.45 0.83 -7.55
N GLY A 702 -5.16 1.30 -6.52
CA GLY A 702 -6.53 0.87 -6.21
C GLY A 702 -7.59 1.42 -7.16
N GLN A 703 -8.85 1.47 -6.70
CA GLN A 703 -9.88 2.21 -7.43
C GLN A 703 -9.56 3.70 -7.40
N SER A 704 -9.57 4.29 -8.59
CA SER A 704 -9.16 5.67 -8.81
C SER A 704 -9.60 6.12 -10.19
N ALA A 705 -10.01 7.38 -10.32
CA ALA A 705 -10.65 7.87 -11.54
C ALA A 705 -10.08 9.21 -12.00
N TYR A 706 -10.83 10.30 -11.81
CA TYR A 706 -10.44 11.61 -12.33
C TYR A 706 -9.19 12.10 -11.61
N SER A 707 -8.34 12.83 -12.33
CA SER A 707 -7.12 13.41 -11.79
C SER A 707 -6.79 14.72 -12.49
N SER A 708 -6.20 15.65 -11.75
CA SER A 708 -5.65 16.89 -12.30
C SER A 708 -4.26 17.17 -11.73
N VAL A 709 -3.40 17.77 -12.53
CA VAL A 709 -1.95 17.87 -12.30
C VAL A 709 -1.50 19.33 -12.27
N THR A 710 -0.54 19.64 -11.40
CA THR A 710 0.16 20.93 -11.38
C THR A 710 1.63 20.75 -11.01
N ILE A 711 2.45 21.76 -11.30
CA ILE A 711 3.90 21.74 -11.04
C ILE A 711 4.21 22.76 -9.95
N LEU A 712 4.86 22.32 -8.87
CA LEU A 712 5.24 23.17 -7.76
C LEU A 712 6.52 23.96 -8.06
N PRO A 713 6.79 25.07 -7.34
CA PRO A 713 7.98 25.91 -7.59
C PRO A 713 9.33 25.18 -7.45
N ASP A 714 9.37 24.11 -6.65
CA ASP A 714 10.56 23.27 -6.44
C ASP A 714 10.71 22.17 -7.51
N GLY A 715 9.84 22.17 -8.51
CA GLY A 715 9.83 21.19 -9.60
C GLY A 715 9.13 19.88 -9.26
N THR A 716 8.59 19.70 -8.04
CA THR A 716 7.83 18.50 -7.71
C THR A 716 6.46 18.51 -8.39
N ILE A 717 5.89 17.32 -8.57
CA ILE A 717 4.65 17.11 -9.31
C ILE A 717 3.52 16.97 -8.31
N GLY A 718 2.52 17.85 -8.38
CA GLY A 718 1.31 17.79 -7.58
C GLY A 718 0.16 17.17 -8.37
N VAL A 719 -0.56 16.21 -7.78
CA VAL A 719 -1.75 15.59 -8.38
C VAL A 719 -2.91 15.61 -7.40
N TYR A 720 -4.06 16.12 -7.82
CA TYR A 720 -5.30 16.01 -7.08
C TYR A 720 -6.22 15.01 -7.79
N LEU A 721 -6.67 13.97 -7.09
CA LEU A 721 -7.40 12.87 -7.72
C LEU A 721 -8.51 12.26 -6.86
N GLU A 722 -9.36 11.50 -7.53
CA GLU A 722 -10.34 10.58 -6.95
C GLU A 722 -9.67 9.22 -6.67
N GLU A 723 -9.67 8.77 -5.41
CA GLU A 723 -9.07 7.52 -4.94
C GLU A 723 -9.99 6.81 -3.92
N ASP A 724 -9.80 5.50 -3.74
CA ASP A 724 -10.40 4.59 -2.75
C ASP A 724 -11.55 3.68 -3.26
N GLY A 725 -11.58 2.45 -2.74
CA GLY A 725 -12.19 1.21 -3.27
C GLY A 725 -13.71 1.12 -3.37
N SER A 726 -14.45 2.21 -3.17
CA SER A 726 -15.90 2.24 -3.41
C SER A 726 -16.42 3.66 -3.61
N ILE A 727 -17.50 3.81 -4.37
CA ILE A 727 -18.28 5.06 -4.38
C ILE A 727 -18.95 5.18 -3.01
N PRO A 728 -18.85 6.34 -2.33
CA PRO A 728 -18.20 7.59 -2.76
C PRO A 728 -16.66 7.62 -2.67
N TYR A 729 -16.00 8.14 -3.71
CA TYR A 729 -14.55 8.39 -3.73
C TYR A 729 -14.12 9.33 -2.59
N LYS A 730 -12.84 9.25 -2.24
CA LYS A 730 -12.12 10.26 -1.46
C LYS A 730 -11.26 11.11 -2.39
N MET A 731 -11.05 12.36 -2.00
CA MET A 731 -10.25 13.30 -2.76
C MET A 731 -8.88 13.48 -2.12
N TYR A 732 -7.82 13.02 -2.79
CA TYR A 732 -6.44 13.07 -2.29
C TYR A 732 -5.58 14.00 -3.12
N PHE A 733 -4.69 14.72 -2.43
CA PHE A 733 -3.54 15.37 -3.05
C PHE A 733 -2.29 14.51 -2.87
N LEU A 734 -1.54 14.32 -3.94
CA LEU A 734 -0.23 13.65 -3.98
C LEU A 734 0.85 14.65 -4.39
N ASN A 735 2.05 14.51 -3.83
CA ASN A 735 3.24 15.20 -4.30
C ASN A 735 4.43 14.24 -4.35
N TYR A 736 5.16 14.25 -5.45
CA TYR A 736 6.33 13.39 -5.66
C TYR A 736 7.33 14.01 -6.64
N SER A 737 8.57 13.52 -6.62
CA SER A 737 9.65 13.98 -7.50
C SER A 737 9.63 13.32 -8.90
N LEU A 738 10.28 13.96 -9.88
CA LEU A 738 10.52 13.34 -11.19
C LEU A 738 11.44 12.13 -11.07
N GLU A 739 12.42 12.20 -10.17
CA GLU A 739 13.34 11.10 -9.86
C GLU A 739 12.57 9.88 -9.39
N TRP A 740 11.61 10.05 -8.48
CA TRP A 740 10.72 8.95 -8.11
C TRP A 740 9.91 8.50 -9.33
N LEU A 741 9.24 9.40 -10.05
CA LEU A 741 8.40 9.04 -11.21
C LEU A 741 9.15 8.18 -12.25
N THR A 742 10.44 8.47 -12.47
CA THR A 742 11.27 7.84 -13.51
C THR A 742 12.22 6.75 -13.00
N ASN A 743 12.12 6.33 -11.73
CA ASN A 743 13.08 5.42 -11.09
C ASN A 743 14.55 5.91 -11.18
N GLY A 744 14.74 7.23 -11.06
CA GLY A 744 16.04 7.90 -11.12
C GLY A 744 16.61 8.05 -12.53
N ALA A 745 15.89 7.65 -13.58
CA ALA A 745 16.33 7.80 -14.96
C ALA A 745 16.34 9.27 -15.41
N ASP A 746 15.53 10.12 -14.78
CA ASP A 746 15.50 11.56 -15.04
C ASP A 746 15.38 12.33 -13.74
N LYS A 747 15.76 13.60 -13.80
CA LYS A 747 15.78 14.50 -12.67
C LYS A 747 15.31 15.88 -13.09
N TRP A 748 14.54 16.53 -12.23
CA TRP A 748 14.24 17.94 -12.41
C TRP A 748 15.45 18.81 -12.07
N LEU A 749 15.67 19.82 -12.91
CA LEU A 749 16.76 20.77 -12.77
C LEU A 749 16.15 22.17 -12.90
N PRO A 750 16.50 23.11 -11.99
CA PRO A 750 16.10 24.49 -12.14
C PRO A 750 16.53 25.06 -13.50
N VAL A 751 15.77 26.04 -13.98
CA VAL A 751 16.07 26.79 -15.21
C VAL A 751 17.52 27.29 -15.20
N ASN A 752 18.21 27.18 -16.33
CA ASN A 752 19.62 27.57 -16.52
C ASN A 752 20.65 26.82 -15.65
N THR A 753 20.30 25.67 -15.07
CA THR A 753 21.30 24.81 -14.41
C THR A 753 22.27 24.26 -15.46
N LEU A 754 23.57 24.57 -15.33
CA LEU A 754 24.60 23.97 -16.18
C LEU A 754 24.74 22.48 -15.86
N ILE A 755 24.87 21.61 -16.86
CA ILE A 755 24.95 20.15 -16.69
C ILE A 755 26.35 19.64 -17.00
N THR A 756 26.85 18.75 -16.15
CA THR A 756 28.14 18.08 -16.35
C THR A 756 28.05 17.13 -17.54
N SER A 757 29.06 17.08 -18.42
CA SER A 757 29.07 16.18 -19.57
C SER A 757 29.11 14.71 -19.14
N ASN A 758 28.52 13.82 -19.96
CA ASN A 758 28.49 12.39 -19.70
C ASN A 758 29.91 11.79 -19.68
N PRO A 759 30.19 10.81 -18.81
CA PRO A 759 31.44 10.07 -18.86
C PRO A 759 31.64 9.39 -20.21
N VAL A 760 32.88 9.40 -20.70
CA VAL A 760 33.31 8.74 -21.94
C VAL A 760 34.12 7.49 -21.58
N PHE A 761 33.73 6.35 -22.14
CA PHE A 761 34.45 5.09 -21.98
C PHE A 761 35.48 4.93 -23.10
N SER A 762 36.72 4.58 -22.74
CA SER A 762 37.79 4.41 -23.73
C SER A 762 37.66 3.14 -24.58
N LEU A 763 36.81 2.20 -24.16
CA LEU A 763 36.52 0.98 -24.90
C LEU A 763 35.05 0.98 -25.35
N ALA A 764 34.82 0.55 -26.59
CA ALA A 764 33.47 0.33 -27.08
C ALA A 764 32.85 -0.87 -26.35
N ALA A 765 31.54 -0.81 -26.12
CA ALA A 765 30.77 -1.98 -25.72
C ALA A 765 30.93 -3.09 -26.76
N GLY A 766 30.96 -4.35 -26.33
CA GLY A 766 31.14 -5.47 -27.25
C GLY A 766 31.82 -6.68 -26.64
N LYS A 767 32.19 -7.61 -27.52
CA LYS A 767 32.79 -8.89 -27.15
C LYS A 767 34.31 -8.81 -27.16
N TYR A 768 34.93 -9.34 -26.10
CA TYR A 768 36.37 -9.42 -25.93
C TYR A 768 36.77 -10.85 -25.54
N THR A 769 37.84 -11.37 -26.15
CA THR A 769 38.41 -12.71 -25.89
C THR A 769 39.72 -12.65 -25.11
N GLU A 770 40.16 -11.44 -24.76
CA GLU A 770 41.38 -11.14 -24.02
C GLU A 770 41.08 -10.06 -22.96
N ASP A 771 41.90 -10.00 -21.91
CA ASP A 771 41.82 -8.96 -20.90
C ASP A 771 42.00 -7.57 -21.54
N LYS A 772 41.07 -6.64 -21.26
CA LYS A 772 41.17 -5.25 -21.72
C LYS A 772 41.09 -4.28 -20.55
N THR A 773 41.73 -3.13 -20.70
CA THR A 773 41.69 -2.06 -19.70
C THR A 773 40.73 -0.96 -20.15
N LEU A 774 39.68 -0.72 -19.36
CA LEU A 774 38.72 0.36 -19.55
C LEU A 774 39.14 1.58 -18.73
N THR A 775 39.26 2.74 -19.38
CA THR A 775 39.37 4.04 -18.72
C THR A 775 38.11 4.86 -18.91
N ILE A 776 37.76 5.67 -17.91
CA ILE A 776 36.59 6.55 -17.93
C ILE A 776 37.07 8.00 -17.75
N THR A 777 36.65 8.88 -18.65
CA THR A 777 36.96 10.32 -18.59
C THR A 777 35.69 11.16 -18.52
N ALA A 778 35.77 12.36 -17.93
CA ALA A 778 34.70 13.34 -17.89
C ALA A 778 35.31 14.76 -17.93
N ASP A 779 34.46 15.79 -17.85
CA ASP A 779 34.90 17.19 -17.80
C ASP A 779 35.92 17.44 -16.69
N GLU A 780 36.84 18.39 -16.93
CA GLU A 780 37.83 18.78 -15.92
C GLU A 780 37.14 19.26 -14.62
N GLY A 781 37.61 18.73 -13.49
CA GLY A 781 37.04 18.97 -12.16
C GLY A 781 35.80 18.13 -11.83
N ALA A 782 35.34 17.26 -12.73
CA ALA A 782 34.23 16.35 -12.45
C ALA A 782 34.69 15.08 -11.70
N THR A 783 33.91 14.67 -10.71
CA THR A 783 34.06 13.37 -10.03
C THR A 783 33.16 12.33 -10.71
N ILE A 784 33.72 11.17 -11.04
CA ILE A 784 33.00 10.08 -11.72
C ILE A 784 32.62 9.00 -10.70
N ARG A 785 31.37 8.56 -10.71
CA ARG A 785 30.82 7.47 -9.88
C ARG A 785 30.36 6.33 -10.78
N TYR A 786 30.65 5.08 -10.43
CA TYR A 786 30.36 3.93 -11.29
C TYR A 786 29.95 2.65 -10.55
N THR A 787 29.36 1.73 -11.30
CA THR A 787 29.04 0.34 -10.92
C THR A 787 29.49 -0.62 -12.02
N LEU A 788 29.73 -1.89 -11.67
CA LEU A 788 30.23 -2.93 -12.58
C LEU A 788 29.26 -4.12 -12.74
N ASP A 789 28.17 -4.11 -11.99
CA ASP A 789 27.16 -5.16 -11.92
C ASP A 789 25.86 -4.79 -12.65
N GLY A 790 25.87 -3.65 -13.35
CA GLY A 790 24.68 -3.10 -14.02
C GLY A 790 23.68 -2.39 -13.10
N SER A 791 23.92 -2.31 -11.79
CA SER A 791 23.09 -1.49 -10.88
C SER A 791 23.24 0.01 -11.19
N MET A 792 22.25 0.84 -10.83
CA MET A 792 22.33 2.29 -11.09
C MET A 792 23.33 2.95 -10.13
N PRO A 793 24.33 3.71 -10.62
CA PRO A 793 25.26 4.42 -9.75
C PRO A 793 24.56 5.55 -8.98
N THR A 794 24.91 5.70 -7.70
CA THR A 794 24.41 6.75 -6.80
C THR A 794 25.57 7.60 -6.25
N LYS A 795 25.27 8.59 -5.41
CA LYS A 795 26.30 9.41 -4.74
C LYS A 795 27.20 8.61 -3.79
N THR A 796 26.78 7.41 -3.37
CA THR A 796 27.58 6.53 -2.49
C THR A 796 28.32 5.44 -3.27
N SER A 797 28.09 5.29 -4.58
CA SER A 797 28.81 4.35 -5.44
C SER A 797 30.31 4.67 -5.49
N ALA A 798 31.11 3.69 -5.92
CA ALA A 798 32.56 3.83 -5.99
C ALA A 798 32.96 5.04 -6.85
N VAL A 799 33.94 5.80 -6.37
CA VAL A 799 34.57 6.88 -7.15
C VAL A 799 35.59 6.25 -8.09
N TYR A 800 35.50 6.57 -9.38
CA TYR A 800 36.49 6.13 -10.36
C TYR A 800 37.81 6.86 -10.12
N THR A 801 38.83 6.11 -9.69
CA THR A 801 40.17 6.62 -9.35
C THR A 801 41.29 5.88 -10.10
N ALA A 802 40.99 4.74 -10.71
CA ALA A 802 41.94 3.92 -11.47
C ALA A 802 41.21 3.12 -12.58
N PRO A 803 41.92 2.72 -13.66
CA PRO A 803 41.34 1.93 -14.75
C PRO A 803 40.69 0.62 -14.30
N ILE A 804 39.61 0.22 -14.97
CA ILE A 804 38.88 -1.03 -14.72
C ILE A 804 39.42 -2.13 -15.64
N GLN A 805 39.61 -3.33 -15.11
CA GLN A 805 40.01 -4.50 -15.92
C GLN A 805 38.80 -5.31 -16.35
N ILE A 806 38.63 -5.48 -17.67
CA ILE A 806 37.61 -6.32 -18.28
C ILE A 806 38.18 -7.73 -18.43
N THR A 807 38.00 -8.55 -17.40
CA THR A 807 38.47 -9.96 -17.31
C THR A 807 37.32 -10.97 -17.22
N ARG A 808 36.09 -10.46 -17.26
CA ARG A 808 34.83 -11.20 -17.23
C ARG A 808 33.73 -10.32 -17.83
N SER A 809 32.60 -10.93 -18.19
CA SER A 809 31.45 -10.20 -18.67
C SER A 809 30.93 -9.27 -17.57
N MET A 810 30.69 -8.00 -17.90
CA MET A 810 30.22 -6.99 -16.95
C MET A 810 29.48 -5.86 -17.65
N THR A 811 28.58 -5.21 -16.92
CA THR A 811 27.90 -3.98 -17.35
C THR A 811 28.43 -2.83 -16.53
N VAL A 812 29.11 -1.89 -17.20
CA VAL A 812 29.64 -0.69 -16.56
C VAL A 812 28.65 0.44 -16.74
N LYS A 813 28.22 1.05 -15.62
CA LYS A 813 27.41 2.27 -15.61
C LYS A 813 28.14 3.37 -14.86
N ALA A 814 28.20 4.58 -15.42
CA ALA A 814 28.87 5.72 -14.76
C ALA A 814 28.17 7.05 -15.00
N PHE A 815 28.24 7.96 -14.03
CA PHE A 815 27.88 9.37 -14.21
C PHE A 815 28.98 10.30 -13.63
N ALA A 816 29.00 11.54 -14.09
CA ALA A 816 29.91 12.58 -13.64
C ALA A 816 29.16 13.66 -12.83
N GLN A 817 29.81 14.17 -11.78
CA GLN A 817 29.35 15.34 -11.02
C GLN A 817 30.42 16.43 -11.02
N LYS A 818 30.03 17.69 -11.18
CA LYS A 818 30.90 18.85 -11.04
C LYS A 818 30.24 19.87 -10.13
N GLU A 819 31.03 20.48 -9.25
CA GLU A 819 30.51 21.49 -8.31
C GLU A 819 29.87 22.66 -9.06
N GLY A 820 28.68 23.08 -8.62
CA GLY A 820 27.89 24.13 -9.28
C GLY A 820 27.10 23.69 -10.52
N PHE A 821 27.19 22.42 -10.93
CA PHE A 821 26.52 21.85 -12.09
C PHE A 821 25.55 20.74 -11.67
N GLY A 822 24.51 20.50 -12.47
CA GLY A 822 23.74 19.26 -12.41
C GLY A 822 24.59 18.06 -12.82
N ASN A 823 24.28 16.89 -12.25
CA ASN A 823 24.94 15.63 -12.63
C ASN A 823 24.68 15.30 -14.09
N SER A 824 25.64 14.61 -14.72
CA SER A 824 25.46 14.07 -16.07
C SER A 824 24.40 12.97 -16.10
N SER A 825 23.98 12.57 -17.30
CA SER A 825 23.27 11.29 -17.48
C SER A 825 24.22 10.11 -17.23
N VAL A 826 23.64 8.92 -17.04
CA VAL A 826 24.43 7.69 -16.86
C VAL A 826 24.85 7.14 -18.22
N THR A 827 26.16 7.00 -18.45
CA THR A 827 26.72 6.25 -19.58
C THR A 827 26.73 4.76 -19.23
N VAL A 828 26.29 3.91 -20.16
CA VAL A 828 26.19 2.46 -19.97
C VAL A 828 26.94 1.74 -21.09
N ALA A 829 27.70 0.69 -20.75
CA ALA A 829 28.29 -0.23 -21.73
C ALA A 829 28.34 -1.67 -21.19
N ASP A 830 27.95 -2.60 -22.06
CA ASP A 830 28.04 -4.04 -21.81
C ASP A 830 29.33 -4.59 -22.44
N TYR A 831 30.14 -5.23 -21.62
CA TYR A 831 31.35 -5.94 -22.02
C TYR A 831 31.09 -7.43 -21.87
N ILE A 832 31.14 -8.17 -22.97
CA ILE A 832 30.99 -9.62 -22.98
C ILE A 832 32.39 -10.22 -23.07
N TYR A 833 32.78 -11.02 -22.09
CA TYR A 833 34.09 -11.66 -22.03
C TYR A 833 33.93 -13.18 -22.18
N GLY A 834 34.61 -13.78 -23.16
CA GLY A 834 34.61 -15.24 -23.37
C GLY A 834 34.23 -15.70 -24.78
N TRP A 835 33.92 -17.01 -24.92
CA TRP A 835 33.71 -17.73 -26.19
C TRP A 835 32.41 -17.38 -26.92
N ASP A 836 32.30 -17.72 -28.21
CA ASP A 836 31.02 -17.67 -28.91
C ASP A 836 30.02 -18.64 -28.27
N VAL A 837 28.88 -18.09 -27.88
CA VAL A 837 27.75 -18.88 -27.38
C VAL A 837 27.08 -19.52 -28.60
N PRO A 838 26.86 -20.85 -28.64
CA PRO A 838 26.06 -21.47 -29.69
C PRO A 838 24.70 -20.78 -29.77
N GLY A 839 24.25 -20.44 -30.99
CA GLY A 839 23.11 -19.54 -31.21
C GLY A 839 21.88 -19.89 -30.36
N GLN A 840 21.30 -18.88 -29.70
CA GLN A 840 20.09 -19.05 -28.92
C GLN A 840 18.87 -19.17 -29.86
N ASN A 841 18.11 -20.27 -29.79
CA ASN A 841 16.66 -20.23 -30.02
C ASN A 841 15.88 -21.49 -29.61
N ARG A 842 14.91 -21.25 -28.71
CA ARG A 842 13.55 -21.81 -28.51
C ARG A 842 13.30 -23.13 -27.73
N GLY A 843 12.70 -22.97 -26.53
CA GLY A 843 11.81 -23.95 -25.86
C GLY A 843 11.77 -23.87 -24.32
N THR A 844 10.86 -23.10 -23.72
CA THR A 844 10.81 -22.79 -22.25
C THR A 844 9.99 -23.75 -21.38
N ILE A 845 10.08 -25.07 -21.54
CA ILE A 845 9.23 -25.99 -20.75
C ILE A 845 9.89 -27.25 -20.18
N ASP A 846 11.19 -27.49 -20.38
CA ASP A 846 11.81 -28.72 -19.88
C ASP A 846 12.28 -28.61 -18.42
N GLN A 847 11.69 -29.40 -17.53
CA GLN A 847 12.02 -29.46 -16.09
C GLN A 847 13.31 -30.25 -15.78
N ARG A 848 14.04 -30.76 -16.77
CA ARG A 848 15.28 -31.53 -16.62
C ARG A 848 16.50 -30.62 -16.59
N TYR A 849 17.30 -30.61 -15.53
CA TYR A 849 18.52 -29.77 -15.43
C TYR A 849 19.56 -30.34 -14.44
N LEU A 850 20.81 -29.89 -14.56
CA LEU A 850 21.89 -30.19 -13.60
C LEU A 850 21.62 -29.47 -12.27
N ILE A 851 21.38 -30.25 -11.21
CA ILE A 851 21.13 -29.76 -9.85
C ILE A 851 22.43 -29.32 -9.20
N SER A 852 23.52 -30.08 -9.40
CA SER A 852 24.83 -29.70 -8.89
C SER A 852 25.98 -30.27 -9.71
N ALA A 853 27.09 -29.55 -9.71
CA ALA A 853 28.38 -29.99 -10.22
C ALA A 853 29.44 -29.62 -9.19
N LYS A 854 30.20 -30.62 -8.74
CA LYS A 854 31.26 -30.42 -7.74
C LYS A 854 32.53 -31.07 -8.22
N THR A 855 33.68 -30.47 -7.89
CA THR A 855 34.95 -31.19 -8.00
C THR A 855 35.47 -31.58 -6.62
N GLU A 856 36.20 -32.69 -6.57
CA GLU A 856 36.91 -33.14 -5.39
C GLU A 856 38.35 -33.47 -5.79
N GLY A 857 39.32 -32.94 -5.03
CA GLY A 857 40.75 -33.15 -5.28
C GLY A 857 41.39 -32.18 -6.29
N ALA A 858 40.65 -31.19 -6.79
CA ALA A 858 41.25 -30.04 -7.47
C ALA A 858 41.85 -29.06 -6.43
N ASP A 859 42.80 -28.22 -6.84
CA ASP A 859 43.42 -27.19 -5.99
C ASP A 859 42.39 -26.13 -5.56
N VAL A 860 41.49 -25.76 -6.47
CA VAL A 860 40.24 -25.04 -6.16
C VAL A 860 39.10 -25.86 -6.71
N ASN A 861 38.17 -26.26 -5.83
CA ASN A 861 37.05 -27.12 -6.20
C ASN A 861 35.81 -26.31 -6.60
N LEU A 862 35.09 -26.80 -7.61
CA LEU A 862 33.78 -26.29 -8.02
C LEU A 862 32.72 -26.66 -6.99
N ASN A 863 31.81 -25.74 -6.70
CA ASN A 863 30.60 -26.04 -5.93
C ASN A 863 29.35 -25.40 -6.57
N PHE A 864 29.05 -25.79 -7.81
CA PHE A 864 27.85 -25.35 -8.51
C PHE A 864 26.60 -26.04 -7.95
N ALA A 865 25.55 -25.25 -7.71
CA ALA A 865 24.21 -25.72 -7.37
C ALA A 865 23.14 -24.86 -8.05
N ALA A 866 22.08 -25.51 -8.55
CA ALA A 866 20.91 -24.86 -9.12
C ALA A 866 19.65 -25.30 -8.38
N SER A 867 18.83 -24.33 -7.95
CA SER A 867 17.56 -24.56 -7.25
C SER A 867 16.33 -24.57 -8.16
N SER A 868 16.50 -24.17 -9.42
CA SER A 868 15.44 -24.11 -10.41
C SER A 868 16.00 -24.36 -11.83
N PRO A 869 15.16 -24.80 -12.79
CA PRO A 869 15.60 -24.96 -14.18
C PRO A 869 16.17 -23.65 -14.74
N PRO A 870 17.38 -23.66 -15.33
CA PRO A 870 17.91 -22.47 -15.98
C PRO A 870 17.08 -22.11 -17.21
N ALA A 871 16.94 -20.80 -17.46
CA ALA A 871 16.13 -20.22 -18.54
C ALA A 871 16.68 -20.49 -19.95
N THR A 872 17.93 -20.94 -20.05
CA THR A 872 18.64 -21.25 -21.29
C THR A 872 19.17 -22.67 -21.28
N HIS A 873 19.27 -23.29 -22.46
CA HIS A 873 19.85 -24.62 -22.63
C HIS A 873 21.37 -24.64 -22.46
N PHE A 874 22.01 -23.51 -22.77
CA PHE A 874 23.42 -23.25 -22.47
C PHE A 874 23.54 -22.50 -21.15
N VAL A 875 24.30 -23.07 -20.22
CA VAL A 875 24.59 -22.48 -18.91
C VAL A 875 26.10 -22.35 -18.78
N SER A 876 26.59 -21.11 -18.67
CA SER A 876 27.99 -20.83 -18.35
C SER A 876 28.07 -20.35 -16.91
N TYR A 877 28.90 -21.00 -16.11
CA TYR A 877 29.11 -20.68 -14.70
C TYR A 877 30.57 -20.31 -14.45
N ASN A 878 30.83 -19.01 -14.26
CA ASN A 878 32.18 -18.44 -14.20
C ASN A 878 32.45 -17.72 -12.86
N ASN A 879 31.64 -17.98 -11.82
CA ASN A 879 31.81 -17.36 -10.50
C ASN A 879 32.96 -17.99 -9.70
N GLU A 880 33.20 -19.28 -9.89
CA GLU A 880 34.32 -20.02 -9.31
C GLU A 880 35.15 -20.61 -10.46
N ILE A 881 36.47 -20.55 -10.34
CA ILE A 881 37.40 -21.11 -11.32
C ILE A 881 37.95 -22.39 -10.70
N ILE A 882 37.74 -23.53 -11.35
CA ILE A 882 38.41 -24.77 -10.95
C ILE A 882 39.90 -24.56 -11.20
N GLU A 883 40.74 -24.80 -10.21
CA GLU A 883 42.19 -24.80 -10.39
C GLU A 883 42.72 -26.21 -10.24
N ALA A 884 43.52 -26.68 -11.20
CA ALA A 884 44.14 -27.99 -11.12
C ALA A 884 45.57 -27.95 -11.70
N LYS A 885 46.50 -28.62 -11.02
CA LYS A 885 47.89 -28.75 -11.48
C LYS A 885 48.05 -29.68 -12.67
N THR A 886 49.00 -29.39 -13.57
CA THR A 886 49.44 -30.34 -14.59
C THR A 886 49.88 -31.67 -13.96
N GLY A 887 49.44 -32.80 -14.54
CA GLY A 887 49.72 -34.14 -14.04
C GLY A 887 48.91 -34.56 -12.79
N SER A 888 48.05 -33.69 -12.25
CA SER A 888 47.17 -34.03 -11.14
C SER A 888 45.91 -34.77 -11.62
N THR A 889 45.14 -35.33 -10.68
CA THR A 889 43.84 -35.93 -10.96
C THR A 889 42.81 -35.39 -9.98
N PHE A 890 41.66 -34.94 -10.49
CA PHE A 890 40.53 -34.53 -9.67
C PHE A 890 39.25 -35.24 -10.16
N THR A 891 38.23 -35.31 -9.32
CA THR A 891 36.97 -35.98 -9.67
C THR A 891 35.87 -34.94 -9.89
N LEU A 892 35.18 -35.00 -11.03
CA LEU A 892 33.97 -34.24 -11.31
C LEU A 892 32.74 -35.08 -10.92
N LYS A 893 31.92 -34.56 -10.01
CA LYS A 893 30.65 -35.12 -9.59
C LYS A 893 29.51 -34.28 -10.12
N LEU A 894 28.61 -34.90 -10.88
CA LEU A 894 27.42 -34.27 -11.46
C LEU A 894 26.18 -34.94 -10.92
N ASN A 895 25.18 -34.15 -10.56
CA ASN A 895 23.86 -34.63 -10.17
C ASN A 895 22.81 -33.84 -10.96
N ALA A 896 22.04 -34.53 -11.80
CA ALA A 896 20.98 -33.98 -12.62
C ALA A 896 19.60 -34.51 -12.19
N LEU A 897 18.57 -33.68 -12.35
CA LEU A 897 17.19 -34.04 -12.05
C LEU A 897 16.62 -34.98 -13.11
N GLU A 898 15.92 -36.02 -12.67
CA GLU A 898 15.16 -36.92 -13.55
C GLU A 898 13.94 -36.22 -14.17
N GLY A 899 13.62 -36.54 -15.42
CA GLY A 899 12.46 -35.95 -16.11
C GLY A 899 11.15 -36.32 -15.46
N GLN A 900 10.22 -35.37 -15.37
CA GLN A 900 8.85 -35.58 -14.95
C GLN A 900 7.92 -35.21 -16.13
N THR A 901 6.89 -36.04 -16.34
CA THR A 901 5.73 -35.89 -17.24
C THR A 901 5.87 -35.96 -18.77
N ASP A 902 7.06 -35.88 -19.39
CA ASP A 902 7.20 -36.05 -20.86
C ASP A 902 7.76 -37.41 -21.33
N GLY A 903 8.12 -38.29 -20.39
CA GLY A 903 8.58 -39.66 -20.65
C GLY A 903 10.03 -39.78 -21.16
N LEU A 904 10.78 -38.68 -21.27
CA LEU A 904 12.17 -38.64 -21.76
C LEU A 904 13.19 -38.62 -20.61
N GLN A 905 14.31 -39.35 -20.76
CA GLN A 905 15.40 -39.39 -19.78
C GLN A 905 16.72 -38.88 -20.39
N TRP A 906 17.61 -38.36 -19.54
CA TRP A 906 19.01 -38.14 -19.92
C TRP A 906 19.65 -39.50 -20.18
N CYS A 907 19.93 -39.86 -21.43
CA CYS A 907 20.47 -41.18 -21.77
C CYS A 907 22.00 -41.17 -21.95
N GLN A 908 22.58 -39.98 -22.14
CA GLN A 908 24.03 -39.80 -22.28
C GLN A 908 24.48 -38.44 -21.75
N ALA A 909 25.69 -38.42 -21.18
CA ALA A 909 26.45 -37.22 -20.88
C ALA A 909 27.88 -37.32 -21.42
N ILE A 910 28.40 -36.23 -21.96
CA ILE A 910 29.75 -36.14 -22.52
C ILE A 910 30.52 -35.05 -21.78
N ILE A 911 31.72 -35.37 -21.30
CA ILE A 911 32.60 -34.45 -20.58
C ILE A 911 33.78 -34.13 -21.50
N LEU A 912 34.00 -32.83 -21.71
CA LEU A 912 34.99 -32.28 -22.63
C LEU A 912 35.85 -31.23 -21.91
N ILE A 913 37.16 -31.18 -22.19
CA ILE A 913 38.07 -30.15 -21.70
C ILE A 913 39.02 -29.73 -22.81
N ASP A 914 39.07 -28.43 -23.09
CA ASP A 914 39.96 -27.82 -24.08
C ASP A 914 41.35 -27.64 -23.43
N TRP A 915 42.27 -28.59 -23.61
CA TRP A 915 43.54 -28.55 -22.87
C TRP A 915 44.55 -27.60 -23.50
N ASN A 916 44.44 -27.37 -24.81
CA ASN A 916 45.40 -26.62 -25.61
C ASN A 916 44.97 -25.17 -25.86
N ARG A 917 43.72 -24.82 -25.50
CA ARG A 917 43.11 -23.50 -25.62
C ARG A 917 42.99 -23.03 -27.07
N ASP A 918 42.71 -23.94 -28.00
CA ASP A 918 42.47 -23.61 -29.41
C ASP A 918 40.99 -23.31 -29.73
N TYR A 919 40.12 -23.45 -28.72
CA TYR A 919 38.71 -23.11 -28.72
C TYR A 919 37.77 -24.12 -29.38
N ASP A 920 38.29 -25.29 -29.76
CA ASP A 920 37.46 -26.43 -30.14
C ASP A 920 37.52 -27.55 -29.08
N PHE A 921 37.12 -28.76 -29.47
CA PHE A 921 37.13 -29.96 -28.61
C PHE A 921 37.50 -31.21 -29.43
N THR A 922 38.09 -30.99 -30.61
CA THR A 922 38.30 -32.01 -31.63
C THR A 922 39.60 -32.77 -31.41
N ASP A 923 40.46 -32.27 -30.54
CA ASP A 923 41.75 -32.84 -30.23
C ASP A 923 41.68 -34.14 -29.42
N ALA A 924 42.67 -34.99 -29.64
CA ALA A 924 42.81 -36.25 -28.91
C ALA A 924 43.08 -35.98 -27.42
N GLY A 925 42.22 -36.50 -26.56
CA GLY A 925 42.33 -36.34 -25.09
C GLY A 925 41.47 -35.21 -24.52
N GLU A 926 40.81 -34.41 -25.36
CA GLU A 926 39.87 -33.38 -24.90
C GLU A 926 38.50 -33.95 -24.57
N ARG A 927 38.14 -35.08 -25.20
CA ARG A 927 36.99 -35.87 -24.76
C ARG A 927 37.36 -36.76 -23.59
N ILE A 928 36.98 -36.33 -22.39
CA ILE A 928 37.29 -37.00 -21.12
C ILE A 928 36.47 -38.28 -20.96
N ALA A 929 35.15 -38.18 -21.15
CA ALA A 929 34.26 -39.30 -20.89
C ALA A 929 32.96 -39.21 -21.67
N ILE A 930 32.39 -40.38 -21.97
CA ILE A 930 31.01 -40.56 -22.41
C ILE A 930 30.36 -41.49 -21.38
N VAL A 931 29.33 -41.02 -20.70
CA VAL A 931 28.62 -41.77 -19.67
C VAL A 931 27.20 -42.04 -20.15
N GLY A 932 26.82 -43.32 -20.13
CA GLY A 932 25.60 -43.80 -20.77
C GLY A 932 25.73 -43.91 -22.29
N ASN A 933 24.63 -44.28 -22.95
CA ASN A 933 24.58 -44.55 -24.38
C ASN A 933 23.44 -43.78 -25.02
N ARG A 934 23.66 -43.29 -26.24
CA ARG A 934 22.55 -42.82 -27.08
C ARG A 934 21.62 -44.01 -27.35
N SER A 935 20.35 -43.84 -27.04
CA SER A 935 19.33 -44.85 -27.36
C SER A 935 18.10 -44.18 -27.95
N MET A 936 17.42 -44.85 -28.88
CA MET A 936 16.15 -44.39 -29.47
C MET A 936 14.92 -44.82 -28.63
N ASP A 937 15.13 -45.53 -27.52
CA ASP A 937 14.11 -46.05 -26.60
C ASP A 937 14.17 -45.42 -25.19
N ASN A 938 14.78 -44.23 -25.07
CA ASN A 938 15.06 -43.50 -23.83
C ASN A 938 16.10 -44.11 -22.87
N GLY A 939 16.65 -45.30 -23.12
CA GLY A 939 17.81 -45.84 -22.38
C GLY A 939 17.65 -45.84 -20.84
N ALA A 940 18.76 -45.97 -20.12
CA ALA A 940 18.79 -45.80 -18.65
C ALA A 940 19.20 -44.35 -18.30
N ALA A 941 18.54 -43.75 -17.31
CA ALA A 941 18.82 -42.38 -16.88
C ALA A 941 20.27 -42.19 -16.37
N VAL A 942 20.96 -41.20 -16.94
CA VAL A 942 22.28 -40.71 -16.56
C VAL A 942 22.09 -39.48 -15.69
N LEU A 943 21.94 -39.68 -14.38
CA LEU A 943 21.63 -38.61 -13.42
C LEU A 943 22.84 -38.25 -12.55
N ASN A 944 23.52 -39.27 -12.02
CA ASN A 944 24.66 -39.11 -11.13
C ASN A 944 25.92 -39.61 -11.83
N ILE A 945 26.87 -38.70 -12.08
CA ILE A 945 28.14 -39.01 -12.72
C ILE A 945 29.25 -38.70 -11.73
N SER A 946 30.22 -39.60 -11.61
CA SER A 946 31.46 -39.36 -10.89
C SER A 946 32.61 -39.74 -11.82
N GLN A 947 33.27 -38.73 -12.40
CA GLN A 947 34.31 -38.90 -13.41
C GLN A 947 35.66 -38.40 -12.89
N ALA A 948 36.65 -39.28 -12.83
CA ALA A 948 38.03 -38.88 -12.60
C ALA A 948 38.61 -38.22 -13.87
N ILE A 949 39.25 -37.07 -13.69
CA ILE A 949 39.86 -36.24 -14.74
C ILE A 949 41.34 -36.14 -14.45
N VAL A 950 42.17 -36.68 -15.36
CA VAL A 950 43.62 -36.55 -15.31
C VAL A 950 44.02 -35.31 -16.12
N VAL A 951 44.72 -34.36 -15.51
CA VAL A 951 45.20 -33.16 -16.19
C VAL A 951 46.46 -33.51 -16.99
N PRO A 952 46.47 -33.37 -18.33
CA PRO A 952 47.64 -33.66 -19.14
C PRO A 952 48.84 -32.79 -18.73
N VAL A 953 50.05 -33.38 -18.76
CA VAL A 953 51.29 -32.64 -18.45
C VAL A 953 51.54 -31.50 -19.44
N GLY A 954 51.05 -31.63 -20.68
CA GLY A 954 51.16 -30.61 -21.73
C GLY A 954 50.01 -29.59 -21.80
N ALA A 955 49.08 -29.59 -20.84
CA ALA A 955 47.99 -28.62 -20.83
C ALA A 955 48.51 -27.18 -20.67
N VAL A 956 47.87 -26.21 -21.34
CA VAL A 956 48.29 -24.80 -21.29
C VAL A 956 48.10 -24.25 -19.88
N VAL A 957 49.21 -23.84 -19.26
CA VAL A 957 49.24 -23.36 -17.88
C VAL A 957 48.99 -21.85 -17.76
N ASN A 958 48.54 -21.43 -16.58
CA ASN A 958 48.30 -20.06 -16.15
C ASN A 958 47.30 -19.29 -17.02
N GLN A 959 46.47 -20.01 -17.77
CA GLN A 959 45.37 -19.46 -18.56
C GLN A 959 44.09 -20.24 -18.25
N LYS A 960 42.95 -19.56 -18.38
CA LYS A 960 41.65 -20.20 -18.28
C LYS A 960 41.36 -20.97 -19.57
N THR A 961 40.84 -22.16 -19.38
CA THR A 961 40.23 -23.00 -20.41
C THR A 961 38.84 -23.49 -19.98
N ARG A 962 38.17 -24.25 -20.85
CA ARG A 962 36.77 -24.64 -20.73
C ARG A 962 36.64 -26.12 -20.38
N LEU A 963 35.94 -26.42 -19.27
CA LEU A 963 35.35 -27.72 -19.01
C LEU A 963 33.87 -27.67 -19.42
N ARG A 964 33.47 -28.55 -20.33
CA ARG A 964 32.09 -28.65 -20.85
C ARG A 964 31.46 -29.99 -20.51
N VAL A 965 30.19 -29.94 -20.13
CA VAL A 965 29.31 -31.11 -19.98
C VAL A 965 28.15 -30.98 -20.95
N VAL A 966 27.96 -31.98 -21.81
CA VAL A 966 26.86 -32.05 -22.78
C VAL A 966 25.94 -33.21 -22.41
N TYR A 967 24.70 -32.90 -22.08
CA TYR A 967 23.66 -33.89 -21.82
C TYR A 967 22.72 -34.03 -23.03
N SER A 968 22.40 -35.28 -23.42
CA SER A 968 21.49 -35.60 -24.52
C SER A 968 20.41 -36.62 -24.11
N ASP A 969 19.24 -36.54 -24.77
CA ASP A 969 18.12 -37.47 -24.59
C ASP A 969 17.87 -38.37 -25.83
N GLY A 970 16.90 -39.29 -25.71
CA GLY A 970 16.86 -40.55 -26.44
C GLY A 970 16.21 -40.58 -27.83
N TRP A 971 16.66 -39.75 -28.78
CA TRP A 971 16.06 -39.71 -30.14
C TRP A 971 17.09 -39.48 -31.29
N ARG A 972 18.19 -40.26 -31.39
CA ARG A 972 19.16 -40.10 -32.50
C ARG A 972 19.75 -41.39 -33.12
N PRO A 973 19.99 -41.42 -34.46
CA PRO A 973 20.85 -42.40 -35.14
C PRO A 973 22.36 -42.05 -35.05
N THR A 974 23.24 -43.01 -35.34
CA THR A 974 24.68 -43.07 -34.98
C THR A 974 25.64 -42.09 -35.69
N SER A 975 25.18 -41.16 -36.53
CA SER A 975 26.03 -40.36 -37.44
C SER A 975 26.28 -38.90 -37.03
N TYR A 976 26.05 -38.50 -35.77
CA TYR A 976 26.12 -37.10 -35.30
C TYR A 976 27.42 -36.75 -34.55
N THR A 977 27.90 -35.50 -34.70
CA THR A 977 29.09 -34.98 -34.00
C THR A 977 28.77 -34.59 -32.54
N ASP A 978 29.66 -34.94 -31.62
CA ASP A 978 29.41 -34.88 -30.17
C ASP A 978 29.78 -33.53 -29.52
N TYR A 979 30.14 -32.54 -30.34
CA TYR A 979 30.82 -31.32 -29.90
C TYR A 979 29.99 -30.03 -30.10
N GLY A 980 28.80 -30.09 -30.71
CA GLY A 980 28.00 -28.91 -31.11
C GLY A 980 26.47 -29.08 -30.95
N PHE A 981 25.78 -27.95 -30.77
CA PHE A 981 24.33 -27.80 -30.54
C PHE A 981 23.50 -28.02 -31.83
N ASP A 982 22.30 -28.63 -31.70
CA ASP A 982 21.25 -28.68 -32.74
C ASP A 982 19.97 -27.99 -32.22
N PRO A 983 19.39 -27.02 -32.95
CA PRO A 983 18.17 -26.31 -32.57
C PRO A 983 16.89 -27.16 -32.48
N VAL A 984 16.90 -28.45 -32.84
CA VAL A 984 15.74 -29.36 -32.72
C VAL A 984 15.71 -30.13 -31.38
N ASP A 985 16.79 -30.09 -30.58
CA ASP A 985 16.97 -30.93 -29.40
C ASP A 985 16.49 -30.31 -28.06
N LYS A 986 16.10 -31.17 -27.12
CA LYS A 986 15.86 -30.83 -25.70
C LYS A 986 17.10 -31.01 -24.79
N GLY A 987 18.31 -31.11 -25.38
CA GLY A 987 19.59 -31.26 -24.68
C GLY A 987 20.03 -30.03 -23.87
N ARG A 988 21.04 -30.19 -22.99
CA ARG A 988 21.62 -29.07 -22.21
C ARG A 988 23.14 -29.10 -22.16
N ILE A 989 23.76 -27.93 -22.17
CA ILE A 989 25.20 -27.71 -22.15
C ILE A 989 25.58 -26.87 -20.92
N TYR A 990 26.59 -27.34 -20.18
CA TYR A 990 27.13 -26.64 -19.01
C TYR A 990 28.62 -26.39 -19.19
N ASP A 991 29.03 -25.13 -19.15
CA ASP A 991 30.43 -24.71 -19.21
C ASP A 991 30.90 -24.18 -17.85
N PHE A 992 32.07 -24.64 -17.43
CA PHE A 992 32.77 -24.22 -16.22
C PHE A 992 34.19 -23.73 -16.57
N ASP A 993 34.63 -22.66 -15.91
CA ASP A 993 36.01 -22.16 -16.02
C ASP A 993 36.98 -23.12 -15.30
N LEU A 994 37.99 -23.60 -16.03
CA LEU A 994 39.10 -24.40 -15.50
C LEU A 994 40.41 -23.67 -15.79
N LYS A 995 41.24 -23.46 -14.78
CA LYS A 995 42.59 -22.92 -14.93
C LYS A 995 43.61 -23.97 -14.57
N ILE A 996 44.49 -24.27 -15.51
CA ILE A 996 45.58 -25.20 -15.25
C ILE A 996 46.76 -24.42 -14.71
N ILE A 997 47.30 -24.87 -13.58
CA ILE A 997 48.48 -24.27 -12.97
C ILE A 997 49.66 -25.25 -13.06
N ALA A 998 50.89 -24.73 -13.07
CA ALA A 998 52.06 -25.59 -13.06
C ALA A 998 52.16 -26.35 -11.73
N SER A 999 52.49 -27.65 -11.77
CA SER A 999 52.81 -28.40 -10.55
C SER A 999 54.06 -27.81 -9.88
N THR A 1000 53.90 -27.34 -8.65
CA THR A 1000 54.98 -26.86 -7.77
C THR A 1000 55.00 -27.74 -6.52
N GLY A 1001 56.20 -28.14 -6.10
CA GLY A 1001 56.43 -29.13 -5.05
C GLY A 1001 55.81 -28.79 -3.69
N VAL A 1002 55.26 -29.84 -3.07
CA VAL A 1002 54.78 -30.04 -1.69
C VAL A 1002 54.92 -28.88 -0.70
N GLU A 1003 53.78 -28.30 -0.29
CA GLU A 1003 53.61 -27.70 1.05
C GLU A 1003 52.19 -27.97 1.56
N HIS A 1004 52.06 -28.39 2.82
CA HIS A 1004 51.02 -27.89 3.72
C HIS A 1004 51.33 -28.20 5.20
N VAL A 1005 50.98 -27.20 6.03
CA VAL A 1005 50.64 -27.20 7.48
C VAL A 1005 51.74 -26.76 8.47
N LEU A 1006 51.41 -25.69 9.23
CA LEU A 1006 51.95 -25.20 10.54
C LEU A 1006 52.73 -23.86 10.58
N ALA A 1007 52.24 -22.79 9.93
CA ALA A 1007 52.93 -21.49 9.85
C ALA A 1007 52.59 -20.41 10.92
N ASP A 1008 51.96 -20.73 12.06
CA ASP A 1008 51.41 -19.69 12.97
C ASP A 1008 52.19 -19.35 14.26
N LEU A 1009 53.46 -19.77 14.45
CA LEU A 1009 54.15 -19.58 15.76
C LEU A 1009 55.51 -18.84 15.77
N LEU A 1010 55.81 -18.02 14.76
CA LEU A 1010 57.00 -17.14 14.79
C LEU A 1010 56.63 -15.67 14.52
N ILE A 1011 56.96 -14.77 15.44
CA ILE A 1011 56.80 -13.30 15.31
C ILE A 1011 58.19 -12.68 15.20
N ALA A 1012 58.42 -11.88 14.15
CA ALA A 1012 59.60 -11.02 14.00
C ALA A 1012 59.16 -9.57 13.79
N PHE A 1013 59.82 -8.61 14.44
CA PHE A 1013 59.55 -7.18 14.31
C PHE A 1013 60.32 -6.62 13.10
N PRO A 1014 59.65 -6.24 11.99
CA PRO A 1014 60.31 -6.04 10.71
C PRO A 1014 60.78 -4.60 10.51
N ASN A 1015 61.45 -4.01 11.49
CA ASN A 1015 62.25 -2.80 11.24
C ASN A 1015 63.35 -2.62 12.30
N PRO A 1016 64.60 -3.01 12.02
CA PRO A 1016 65.67 -2.88 12.99
C PRO A 1016 66.15 -1.42 13.04
N ALA A 1017 65.81 -0.68 14.09
CA ALA A 1017 66.32 0.68 14.32
C ALA A 1017 67.86 0.78 14.44
N ARG A 1018 68.59 -0.35 14.35
CA ARG A 1018 70.06 -0.46 14.49
C ARG A 1018 70.70 -1.62 13.67
N ASN A 1019 70.16 -1.99 12.51
CA ASN A 1019 70.65 -3.12 11.69
C ASN A 1019 70.62 -4.52 12.36
N MET A 1020 69.95 -4.72 13.51
CA MET A 1020 69.84 -6.01 14.21
C MET A 1020 68.44 -6.62 14.09
N VAL A 1021 68.31 -7.83 13.55
CA VAL A 1021 67.04 -8.59 13.51
C VAL A 1021 67.01 -9.61 14.64
N ASN A 1022 66.07 -9.44 15.57
CA ASN A 1022 65.85 -10.36 16.68
C ASN A 1022 64.78 -11.39 16.31
N LEU A 1023 65.09 -12.67 16.47
CA LEU A 1023 64.20 -13.81 16.25
C LEU A 1023 63.90 -14.47 17.60
N ASN A 1024 62.61 -14.67 17.90
CA ASN A 1024 62.21 -15.49 19.05
C ASN A 1024 62.03 -16.94 18.58
N MET A 1025 62.88 -17.86 19.03
CA MET A 1025 62.80 -19.27 18.66
C MET A 1025 61.93 -20.01 19.69
N PRO A 1026 60.82 -20.64 19.29
CA PRO A 1026 59.78 -21.06 20.22
C PRO A 1026 60.13 -22.34 21.00
N VAL A 1027 61.12 -23.13 20.56
CA VAL A 1027 61.52 -24.40 21.18
C VAL A 1027 63.03 -24.60 21.21
N ALA A 1028 63.53 -25.43 22.12
CA ALA A 1028 64.93 -25.84 22.18
C ALA A 1028 65.28 -26.79 21.02
N GLY A 1029 66.53 -26.75 20.56
CA GLY A 1029 67.06 -27.63 19.52
C GLY A 1029 67.96 -26.91 18.53
N LYS A 1030 68.39 -27.62 17.49
CA LYS A 1030 69.26 -27.06 16.43
C LYS A 1030 68.44 -26.37 15.35
N TYR A 1031 68.79 -25.12 15.08
CA TYR A 1031 68.25 -24.30 13.99
C TYR A 1031 69.33 -23.98 12.96
N ASN A 1032 68.96 -23.97 11.68
CA ASN A 1032 69.72 -23.39 10.58
C ASN A 1032 69.03 -22.11 10.14
N VAL A 1033 69.67 -20.98 10.35
CA VAL A 1033 69.15 -19.66 10.00
C VAL A 1033 69.91 -19.13 8.80
N SER A 1034 69.23 -18.96 7.69
CA SER A 1034 69.79 -18.52 6.42
C SER A 1034 69.31 -17.13 6.03
N LEU A 1035 70.22 -16.28 5.55
CA LEU A 1035 69.87 -15.01 4.91
C LEU A 1035 69.93 -15.19 3.40
N VAL A 1036 68.88 -14.79 2.69
CA VAL A 1036 68.65 -15.08 1.28
C VAL A 1036 68.21 -13.79 0.58
N THR A 1037 68.64 -13.55 -0.65
CA THR A 1037 68.10 -12.46 -1.48
C THR A 1037 66.71 -12.82 -2.02
N LEU A 1038 65.92 -11.83 -2.49
CA LEU A 1038 64.54 -12.07 -2.95
C LEU A 1038 64.42 -12.94 -4.22
N ASP A 1039 65.49 -13.06 -4.99
CA ASP A 1039 65.60 -13.98 -6.12
C ASP A 1039 66.01 -15.41 -5.68
N GLY A 1040 66.08 -15.67 -4.37
CA GLY A 1040 66.25 -17.01 -3.81
C GLY A 1040 67.70 -17.44 -3.59
N LYS A 1041 68.68 -16.57 -3.81
CA LYS A 1041 70.09 -16.91 -3.58
C LYS A 1041 70.46 -16.81 -2.09
N THR A 1042 70.86 -17.93 -1.49
CA THR A 1042 71.34 -17.96 -0.09
C THR A 1042 72.68 -17.25 0.03
N ILE A 1043 72.74 -16.23 0.88
CA ILE A 1043 73.93 -15.45 1.19
C ILE A 1043 74.74 -16.17 2.26
N GLU A 1044 74.09 -16.59 3.34
CA GLU A 1044 74.73 -17.28 4.46
C GLU A 1044 73.73 -18.16 5.19
N THR A 1045 74.20 -19.24 5.81
CA THR A 1045 73.45 -20.08 6.75
C THR A 1045 74.26 -20.29 8.03
N LYS A 1046 73.66 -20.02 9.19
CA LYS A 1046 74.24 -20.29 10.51
C LYS A 1046 73.45 -21.36 11.24
N SER A 1047 74.13 -22.41 11.69
CA SER A 1047 73.57 -23.40 12.61
C SER A 1047 73.74 -22.95 14.06
N VAL A 1048 72.66 -22.91 14.83
CA VAL A 1048 72.65 -22.54 16.25
C VAL A 1048 71.89 -23.58 17.03
N ILE A 1049 72.45 -24.04 18.14
CA ILE A 1049 71.78 -24.95 19.07
C ILE A 1049 71.34 -24.14 20.29
N LEU A 1050 70.06 -24.18 20.60
CA LEU A 1050 69.47 -23.48 21.74
C LEU A 1050 68.95 -24.52 22.73
N ASN A 1051 69.28 -24.36 24.01
CA ASN A 1051 68.92 -25.32 25.05
C ASN A 1051 67.49 -25.11 25.59
N ASP A 1052 66.90 -23.94 25.36
CA ASP A 1052 65.54 -23.51 25.73
C ASP A 1052 64.97 -22.54 24.68
N ALA A 1053 63.71 -22.12 24.82
CA ALA A 1053 63.08 -21.14 23.93
C ALA A 1053 63.77 -19.77 24.07
N ALA A 1054 64.71 -19.49 23.18
CA ALA A 1054 65.64 -18.37 23.29
C ALA A 1054 65.53 -17.37 22.13
N LYS A 1055 66.07 -16.17 22.34
CA LYS A 1055 66.18 -15.14 21.30
C LYS A 1055 67.50 -15.28 20.56
N TYR A 1056 67.45 -15.40 19.24
CA TYR A 1056 68.63 -15.34 18.38
C TYR A 1056 68.63 -14.05 17.59
N THR A 1057 69.78 -13.37 17.51
CA THR A 1057 69.88 -12.07 16.83
C THR A 1057 70.83 -12.14 15.65
N ILE A 1058 70.38 -11.62 14.51
CA ILE A 1058 71.19 -11.46 13.30
C ILE A 1058 71.61 -10.00 13.21
N ASP A 1059 72.92 -9.76 13.17
CA ASP A 1059 73.46 -8.46 12.83
C ASP A 1059 73.57 -8.33 11.32
N LEU A 1060 72.86 -7.35 10.76
CA LEU A 1060 72.84 -7.07 9.34
C LEU A 1060 73.74 -5.90 8.96
N SER A 1061 74.49 -5.32 9.90
CA SER A 1061 75.26 -4.09 9.69
C SER A 1061 76.22 -4.18 8.49
N SER A 1062 76.80 -5.34 8.23
CA SER A 1062 77.76 -5.60 7.14
C SER A 1062 77.14 -5.89 5.76
N TYR A 1063 75.82 -6.09 5.65
CA TYR A 1063 75.16 -6.39 4.36
C TYR A 1063 74.63 -5.12 3.68
N THR A 1064 74.39 -5.11 2.37
CA THR A 1064 73.93 -3.90 1.65
C THR A 1064 72.47 -3.55 1.96
N SER A 1065 72.05 -2.29 1.75
CA SER A 1065 70.64 -1.90 1.87
C SER A 1065 69.80 -2.52 0.75
N ALA A 1066 68.94 -3.47 1.11
CA ALA A 1066 68.04 -4.18 0.20
C ALA A 1066 66.98 -4.95 1.00
N ALA A 1067 66.03 -5.56 0.30
CA ALA A 1067 65.12 -6.53 0.90
C ALA A 1067 65.73 -7.94 0.85
N TYR A 1068 65.69 -8.63 1.98
CA TYR A 1068 66.18 -9.99 2.15
C TYR A 1068 65.09 -10.88 2.74
N LEU A 1069 65.28 -12.19 2.62
CA LEU A 1069 64.53 -13.21 3.33
C LEU A 1069 65.44 -13.85 4.38
N VAL A 1070 64.93 -14.06 5.57
CA VAL A 1070 65.57 -14.88 6.60
C VAL A 1070 64.79 -16.17 6.69
N ASN A 1071 65.40 -17.27 6.27
CA ASN A 1071 64.81 -18.61 6.33
C ASN A 1071 65.34 -19.32 7.58
N VAL A 1072 64.46 -19.75 8.45
CA VAL A 1072 64.78 -20.45 9.70
C VAL A 1072 64.27 -21.87 9.57
N ILE A 1073 65.16 -22.85 9.68
CA ILE A 1073 64.83 -24.27 9.63
C ILE A 1073 65.25 -24.92 10.95
N HIS A 1074 64.32 -25.53 11.67
CA HIS A 1074 64.62 -26.35 12.84
C HIS A 1074 64.88 -27.80 12.42
N GLU A 1075 65.69 -28.52 13.19
CA GLU A 1075 66.00 -29.94 12.93
C GLU A 1075 64.76 -30.85 12.96
N SER A 1076 63.67 -30.42 13.62
CA SER A 1076 62.39 -31.13 13.58
C SER A 1076 61.61 -30.94 12.27
N GLY A 1077 62.16 -30.21 11.29
CA GLY A 1077 61.56 -29.95 9.98
C GLY A 1077 60.64 -28.72 9.92
N PHE A 1078 60.57 -27.92 10.97
CA PHE A 1078 59.88 -26.62 10.93
C PHE A 1078 60.71 -25.64 10.07
N GLU A 1079 60.10 -25.03 9.06
CA GLU A 1079 60.73 -23.99 8.24
C GLU A 1079 59.86 -22.73 8.21
N LYS A 1080 60.49 -21.54 8.28
CA LYS A 1080 59.81 -20.28 8.08
C LYS A 1080 60.71 -19.23 7.45
N SER A 1081 60.17 -18.51 6.48
CA SER A 1081 60.86 -17.43 5.77
C SER A 1081 60.27 -16.08 6.13
N ILE A 1082 61.12 -15.14 6.53
CA ILE A 1082 60.71 -13.79 6.99
C ILE A 1082 61.35 -12.75 6.08
N ARG A 1083 60.52 -11.91 5.45
CA ARG A 1083 61.04 -10.78 4.66
C ARG A 1083 61.43 -9.62 5.57
N ILE A 1084 62.63 -9.11 5.36
CA ILE A 1084 63.18 -7.95 6.05
C ILE A 1084 63.65 -6.92 5.03
N LEU A 1085 63.50 -5.64 5.36
CA LEU A 1085 64.01 -4.54 4.55
C LEU A 1085 65.12 -3.85 5.35
N LYS A 1086 66.35 -3.94 4.87
CA LYS A 1086 67.46 -3.14 5.39
C LYS A 1086 67.49 -1.83 4.61
N GLN A 1087 67.22 -0.72 5.30
CA GLN A 1087 67.35 0.63 4.75
C GLN A 1087 68.81 1.07 4.72
#